data_AF-E4ZIB1-F1
#
_entry.id   AF-E4ZIB1-F1
#
_cell.length_a   1.000
_cell.length_b   1.000
_cell.length_c   1.000
_cell.angle_alpha   90.00
_cell.angle_beta   90.00
_cell.angle_gamma   90.00
#
_symmetry.space_group_name_H-M   'P 1'
#
loop_
_entity.id
_entity.type
_entity.pdbx_description
1 polymer ?
#
loop_
_entity_poly.entity_id
_entity_poly.type
_entity_poly.pdbx_seq_one_letter_code
_entity_poly.pdbx_strand_id
1 'polypeptide(L)'
;MSFYVYYGKLDTELLVAVLPNGTIEHNDPIFLYTKQWDLISHKATDVKVTDESEDLVNFKDNHFTYQIVTKMAYKELTLTVKDKDGKTSKVALTRHYDQPFTALPQSDPPTIWTGAVDFHDWAKNEAFFIITPKGLGNGKPVVSVWQWTQDANKGERSLTYATGEQQSQIGTPTMFSFKHNGYYTLDCKISTKTSGLNVTIKSKTNPEAIQKEMPLAQKITIGAEHQFTPPRPAVEKITMECSYPKATSSLKRYNGALPFPADLVETLRHSAAYVDQAGYLANHAVNQFNQLDKSFQMLEKKAEARATKIIVLEDDIAKHLEANGVLDAKNKELQKQLQDYRAAAESREAKLQEALVKTKDDLTLSEEKHATAEAGRAKAEAEVKQQKVYIEKDQLSDKKRDADFAAHDKKDHDHIAQLEKNLATSRDAEALSARKLKDRDATIQKLNAEITSLSSYIRTLESTLCDRATEIAGLTATLTSTKSLLALKQRELSTLNTTLSALTTTKQNLETALCNEQYNHRKTNDSLLTLSRKHAAQSTDLDDKIKEYHALQAKLDEAEQDLRDAQQARNKWEKKARTAETDLQERNAKMEGLRRAKEAEIRELEGKVARAEREHGVHHRGASGMVAMEHKDHVVVSSAEVVGA
;
A
#
# COMPACT_ATOMS: atom_id res chain seq x y z
N MET A 1 2.23 -7.87 5.02
CA MET A 1 1.09 -8.19 4.20
C MET A 1 -0.11 -8.12 5.09
N SER A 2 -1.13 -7.34 4.72
CA SER A 2 -2.45 -7.76 5.10
C SER A 2 -2.58 -9.16 4.49
N PHE A 3 -3.15 -10.11 5.21
CA PHE A 3 -3.14 -11.50 4.77
C PHE A 3 -4.55 -12.07 4.75
N TYR A 4 -4.72 -13.09 3.93
CA TYR A 4 -5.89 -13.96 3.91
C TYR A 4 -5.51 -15.29 4.56
N VAL A 5 -6.38 -15.79 5.43
CA VAL A 5 -6.25 -17.15 5.99
C VAL A 5 -7.32 -18.02 5.36
N TYR A 6 -6.87 -19.14 4.80
CA TYR A 6 -7.70 -20.19 4.26
C TYR A 6 -7.44 -21.47 5.03
N TYR A 7 -8.46 -22.29 5.15
CA TYR A 7 -8.27 -23.66 5.62
C TYR A 7 -9.18 -24.62 4.84
N GLY A 8 -8.85 -25.89 4.93
CA GLY A 8 -9.65 -26.98 4.41
C GLY A 8 -9.15 -28.33 4.90
N LYS A 9 -9.76 -29.39 4.37
CA LYS A 9 -9.38 -30.76 4.68
C LYS A 9 -8.63 -31.36 3.50
N LEU A 10 -7.38 -31.77 3.72
CA LEU A 10 -6.64 -32.64 2.81
C LEU A 10 -6.75 -34.06 3.37
N ASP A 11 -7.54 -34.90 2.69
CA ASP A 11 -7.99 -36.21 3.18
C ASP A 11 -8.67 -36.14 4.54
N THR A 12 -7.90 -36.33 5.63
CA THR A 12 -8.42 -36.27 7.00
C THR A 12 -7.73 -35.20 7.87
N GLU A 13 -6.77 -34.47 7.30
CA GLU A 13 -5.93 -33.51 7.99
C GLU A 13 -6.29 -32.06 7.69
N LEU A 14 -6.06 -31.20 8.68
CA LEU A 14 -6.19 -29.75 8.55
C LEU A 14 -5.04 -29.19 7.71
N LEU A 15 -5.41 -28.54 6.60
CA LEU A 15 -4.53 -27.74 5.76
C LEU A 15 -4.86 -26.27 5.99
N VAL A 16 -3.86 -25.47 6.36
CA VAL A 16 -3.99 -24.01 6.49
C VAL A 16 -3.10 -23.35 5.45
N ALA A 17 -3.66 -22.40 4.70
CA ALA A 17 -2.91 -21.56 3.76
C ALA A 17 -3.02 -20.09 4.18
N VAL A 18 -1.88 -19.40 4.21
CA VAL A 18 -1.82 -17.96 4.46
C VAL A 18 -1.22 -17.29 3.22
N LEU A 19 -2.00 -16.40 2.61
CA LEU A 19 -1.64 -15.68 1.39
C LEU A 19 -1.62 -14.17 1.65
N PRO A 20 -0.91 -13.37 0.84
CA PRO A 20 -1.14 -11.94 0.81
C PRO A 20 -2.61 -11.60 0.55
N ASN A 21 -3.04 -10.50 1.16
CA ASN A 21 -4.29 -9.83 0.84
C ASN A 21 -4.09 -9.04 -0.47
N GLY A 22 -4.98 -9.26 -1.42
CA GLY A 22 -4.89 -8.73 -2.78
C GLY A 22 -4.46 -9.78 -3.81
N THR A 23 -4.19 -9.30 -5.02
CA THR A 23 -3.69 -10.15 -6.10
C THR A 23 -2.27 -10.61 -5.76
N ILE A 24 -2.04 -11.91 -5.81
CA ILE A 24 -0.71 -12.51 -5.56
C ILE A 24 0.21 -12.10 -6.71
N GLU A 25 1.37 -11.55 -6.40
CA GLU A 25 2.40 -11.20 -7.38
C GLU A 25 3.55 -12.21 -7.39
N HIS A 26 4.39 -12.14 -8.42
CA HIS A 26 5.60 -12.94 -8.47
C HIS A 26 6.49 -12.66 -7.25
N ASN A 27 7.07 -13.72 -6.67
CA ASN A 27 7.94 -13.68 -5.49
C ASN A 27 7.23 -13.40 -4.15
N ASP A 28 5.90 -13.29 -4.14
CA ASP A 28 5.14 -13.17 -2.89
C ASP A 28 5.24 -14.45 -2.03
N PRO A 29 5.38 -14.32 -0.70
CA PRO A 29 5.38 -15.46 0.21
C PRO A 29 3.99 -16.10 0.32
N ILE A 30 3.99 -17.43 0.22
CA ILE A 30 2.83 -18.30 0.42
C ILE A 30 3.19 -19.25 1.56
N PHE A 31 2.37 -19.30 2.60
CA PHE A 31 2.58 -20.22 3.71
C PHE A 31 1.55 -21.34 3.65
N LEU A 32 2.02 -22.59 3.63
CA LEU A 32 1.18 -23.78 3.69
C LEU A 32 1.55 -24.58 4.93
N TYR A 33 0.55 -25.04 5.67
CA TYR A 33 0.73 -25.92 6.81
C TYR A 33 -0.12 -27.17 6.70
N THR A 34 0.48 -28.32 6.98
CA THR A 34 -0.23 -29.54 7.37
C THR A 34 0.44 -30.14 8.61
N LYS A 35 -0.30 -30.94 9.39
CA LYS A 35 0.25 -31.61 10.58
C LYS A 35 1.45 -32.50 10.24
N GLN A 36 1.46 -33.10 9.06
CA GLN A 36 2.55 -33.96 8.59
C GLN A 36 3.78 -33.19 8.09
N TRP A 37 3.62 -31.97 7.55
CA TRP A 37 4.69 -31.30 6.78
C TRP A 37 5.27 -30.05 7.43
N ASP A 38 4.90 -29.75 8.69
CA ASP A 38 5.20 -28.46 9.33
C ASP A 38 4.78 -27.26 8.45
N LEU A 39 5.06 -26.03 8.90
CA LEU A 39 4.80 -24.84 8.07
C LEU A 39 5.89 -24.73 7.01
N ILE A 40 5.50 -24.82 5.73
CA ILE A 40 6.40 -24.58 4.60
C ILE A 40 6.10 -23.21 3.99
N SER A 41 7.16 -22.41 3.83
CA SER A 41 7.09 -21.12 3.13
C SER A 41 7.58 -21.31 1.70
N HIS A 42 6.73 -20.97 0.75
CA HIS A 42 7.04 -20.94 -0.68
C HIS A 42 6.98 -19.51 -1.20
N LYS A 43 7.57 -19.29 -2.38
CA LYS A 43 7.42 -18.05 -3.12
C LYS A 43 6.66 -18.31 -4.40
N ALA A 44 5.73 -17.43 -4.76
CA ALA A 44 5.02 -17.50 -6.04
C ALA A 44 6.02 -17.41 -7.20
N THR A 45 6.03 -18.40 -8.09
CA THR A 45 7.00 -18.46 -9.21
C THR A 45 6.40 -18.06 -10.55
N ASP A 46 5.15 -18.43 -10.81
CA ASP A 46 4.44 -18.14 -12.06
C ASP A 46 3.01 -17.75 -11.72
N VAL A 47 2.66 -16.49 -11.97
CA VAL A 47 1.33 -15.94 -11.73
C VAL A 47 0.72 -15.61 -13.09
N LYS A 48 -0.40 -16.26 -13.39
CA LYS A 48 -1.17 -16.10 -14.64
C LYS A 48 -2.62 -15.85 -14.32
N VAL A 49 -3.34 -15.28 -15.27
CA VAL A 49 -4.80 -15.18 -15.20
C VAL A 49 -5.37 -16.19 -16.19
N THR A 50 -6.29 -17.03 -15.73
CA THR A 50 -7.00 -18.00 -16.57
C THR A 50 -8.04 -17.30 -17.46
N ASP A 51 -8.56 -18.02 -18.46
CA ASP A 51 -9.60 -17.51 -19.37
C ASP A 51 -10.91 -17.17 -18.62
N GLU A 52 -11.15 -17.78 -17.45
CA GLU A 52 -12.27 -17.48 -16.55
C GLU A 52 -12.03 -16.25 -15.66
N SER A 53 -10.93 -15.52 -15.87
CA SER A 53 -10.47 -14.40 -15.02
C SER A 53 -10.10 -14.79 -13.57
N GLU A 54 -9.80 -16.06 -13.34
CA GLU A 54 -9.26 -16.58 -12.07
C GLU A 54 -7.73 -16.47 -12.05
N ASP A 55 -7.13 -16.14 -10.90
CA ASP A 55 -5.67 -16.08 -10.78
C ASP A 55 -5.11 -17.49 -10.53
N LEU A 56 -4.14 -17.89 -11.35
CA LEU A 56 -3.44 -19.15 -11.29
C LEU A 56 -2.00 -18.89 -10.84
N VAL A 57 -1.63 -19.48 -9.70
CA VAL A 57 -0.31 -19.31 -9.09
C VAL A 57 0.37 -20.66 -8.97
N ASN A 58 1.53 -20.80 -9.61
CA ASN A 58 2.37 -21.98 -9.48
C ASN A 58 3.59 -21.69 -8.59
N PHE A 59 3.93 -22.66 -7.76
CA PHE A 59 5.16 -22.69 -6.97
C PHE A 59 5.57 -24.15 -6.75
N LYS A 60 6.83 -24.38 -6.40
CA LYS A 60 7.37 -25.73 -6.22
C LYS A 60 8.35 -25.78 -5.07
N ASP A 61 8.53 -26.96 -4.52
CA ASP A 61 9.68 -27.29 -3.69
C ASP A 61 10.48 -28.45 -4.31
N ASN A 62 11.33 -29.09 -3.52
CA ASN A 62 12.17 -30.19 -3.97
C ASN A 62 11.41 -31.50 -4.25
N HIS A 63 10.15 -31.62 -3.83
CA HIS A 63 9.34 -32.84 -3.85
C HIS A 63 8.01 -32.65 -4.59
N PHE A 64 7.36 -31.50 -4.44
CA PHE A 64 6.02 -31.24 -4.95
C PHE A 64 5.98 -29.97 -5.82
N THR A 65 5.08 -30.00 -6.80
CA THR A 65 4.64 -28.81 -7.54
C THR A 65 3.23 -28.46 -7.08
N TYR A 66 3.04 -27.20 -6.72
CA TYR A 66 1.79 -26.66 -6.22
C TYR A 66 1.19 -25.69 -7.24
N GLN A 67 -0.12 -25.77 -7.38
CA GLN A 67 -0.90 -24.84 -8.19
C GLN A 67 -2.11 -24.38 -7.37
N ILE A 68 -2.23 -23.07 -7.21
CA ILE A 68 -3.40 -22.42 -6.62
C ILE A 68 -4.21 -21.81 -7.75
N VAL A 69 -5.51 -22.09 -7.80
CA VAL A 69 -6.47 -21.38 -8.64
C VAL A 69 -7.45 -20.64 -7.73
N THR A 70 -7.56 -19.33 -7.90
CA THR A 70 -8.39 -18.46 -7.06
C THR A 70 -9.80 -18.36 -7.65
N LYS A 71 -10.82 -18.61 -6.84
CA LYS A 71 -12.22 -18.51 -7.27
C LYS A 71 -12.94 -17.41 -6.54
N MET A 72 -14.01 -16.90 -7.15
CA MET A 72 -14.92 -15.92 -6.53
C MET A 72 -14.19 -14.72 -5.91
N ALA A 73 -13.20 -14.15 -6.61
CA ALA A 73 -12.36 -13.06 -6.11
C ALA A 73 -11.66 -13.40 -4.77
N TYR A 74 -10.89 -14.49 -4.75
CA TYR A 74 -10.13 -14.98 -3.59
C TYR A 74 -10.99 -15.42 -2.40
N LYS A 75 -12.30 -15.64 -2.56
CA LYS A 75 -13.12 -16.22 -1.47
C LYS A 75 -12.86 -17.72 -1.30
N GLU A 76 -12.52 -18.38 -2.40
CA GLU A 76 -12.24 -19.81 -2.45
C GLU A 76 -10.92 -20.02 -3.21
N LEU A 77 -10.19 -21.04 -2.82
CA LEU A 77 -8.99 -21.48 -3.52
C LEU A 77 -9.10 -22.96 -3.81
N THR A 78 -8.55 -23.34 -4.95
CA THR A 78 -8.28 -24.72 -5.27
C THR A 78 -6.78 -24.93 -5.26
N LEU A 79 -6.27 -25.68 -4.28
CA LEU A 79 -4.87 -26.11 -4.23
C LEU A 79 -4.73 -27.48 -4.88
N THR A 80 -3.91 -27.56 -5.91
CA THR A 80 -3.50 -28.83 -6.54
C THR A 80 -2.04 -29.09 -6.21
N VAL A 81 -1.77 -30.23 -5.59
CA VAL A 81 -0.41 -30.70 -5.25
C VAL A 81 -0.08 -31.86 -6.17
N LYS A 82 1.06 -31.78 -6.86
CA LYS A 82 1.56 -32.83 -7.75
C LYS A 82 2.92 -33.33 -7.28
N ASP A 83 3.02 -34.64 -7.07
CA ASP A 83 4.27 -35.32 -6.71
C ASP A 83 5.15 -35.60 -7.95
N LYS A 84 6.41 -35.96 -7.74
CA LYS A 84 7.40 -36.39 -8.75
C LYS A 84 6.89 -37.52 -9.62
N ASP A 85 6.12 -38.45 -9.05
CA ASP A 85 5.51 -39.58 -9.77
C ASP A 85 4.26 -39.17 -10.59
N GLY A 86 3.90 -37.88 -10.57
CA GLY A 86 2.79 -37.33 -11.35
C GLY A 86 1.41 -37.47 -10.71
N LYS A 87 1.31 -38.10 -9.53
CA LYS A 87 0.08 -38.20 -8.74
C LYS A 87 -0.36 -36.80 -8.28
N THR A 88 -1.64 -36.48 -8.49
CA THR A 88 -2.22 -35.17 -8.14
C THR A 88 -3.26 -35.29 -7.04
N SER A 89 -3.14 -34.49 -5.99
CA SER A 89 -4.16 -34.29 -4.96
C SER A 89 -4.73 -32.88 -5.07
N LYS A 90 -6.05 -32.74 -4.92
CA LYS A 90 -6.76 -31.46 -5.06
C LYS A 90 -7.56 -31.17 -3.81
N VAL A 91 -7.42 -29.95 -3.29
CA VAL A 91 -8.10 -29.48 -2.07
C VAL A 91 -8.80 -28.17 -2.34
N ALA A 92 -10.06 -28.08 -1.93
CA ALA A 92 -10.79 -26.82 -1.85
C ALA A 92 -10.51 -26.17 -0.49
N LEU A 93 -10.09 -24.92 -0.51
CA LEU A 93 -9.84 -24.11 0.68
C LEU A 93 -10.79 -22.91 0.66
N THR A 94 -11.40 -22.62 1.79
CA THR A 94 -12.32 -21.49 1.94
C THR A 94 -11.65 -20.38 2.73
N ARG A 95 -11.89 -19.12 2.36
CA ARG A 95 -11.36 -17.96 3.10
C ARG A 95 -12.16 -17.74 4.38
N HIS A 96 -11.48 -17.75 5.52
CA HIS A 96 -12.12 -17.54 6.83
C HIS A 96 -11.68 -16.27 7.54
N TYR A 97 -10.63 -15.62 7.06
CA TYR A 97 -10.19 -14.34 7.58
C TYR A 97 -9.64 -13.45 6.47
N ASP A 98 -10.08 -12.20 6.49
CA ASP A 98 -9.52 -11.08 5.77
C ASP A 98 -9.01 -10.04 6.76
N GLN A 99 -7.70 -9.75 6.71
CA GLN A 99 -7.20 -8.66 7.54
C GLN A 99 -7.82 -7.34 7.07
N PRO A 100 -8.56 -6.62 7.94
CA PRO A 100 -9.17 -5.34 7.56
C PRO A 100 -8.07 -4.36 7.15
N PHE A 101 -8.34 -3.61 6.07
CA PHE A 101 -7.37 -2.73 5.44
C PHE A 101 -6.94 -1.61 6.40
N THR A 102 -5.79 -1.77 7.05
CA THR A 102 -5.17 -0.71 7.83
C THR A 102 -4.45 0.25 6.88
N ALA A 103 -4.65 1.56 7.05
CA ALA A 103 -4.17 2.63 6.16
C ALA A 103 -2.64 2.75 5.94
N LEU A 104 -1.85 1.78 6.39
CA LEU A 104 -0.41 1.70 6.19
C LEU A 104 -0.10 0.62 5.13
N PRO A 105 0.40 1.01 3.95
CA PRO A 105 0.64 0.10 2.82
C PRO A 105 1.89 -0.77 2.97
N GLN A 106 2.76 -0.47 3.95
CA GLN A 106 3.78 -1.40 4.39
C GLN A 106 3.16 -2.34 5.40
N SER A 107 2.64 -3.43 4.89
CA SER A 107 2.32 -4.52 5.76
C SER A 107 3.51 -5.47 5.79
N ASP A 108 3.95 -5.81 6.98
CA ASP A 108 4.95 -6.83 7.25
C ASP A 108 4.35 -8.25 7.26
N PRO A 109 5.11 -9.34 7.00
CA PRO A 109 4.55 -10.69 7.01
C PRO A 109 3.86 -11.01 8.35
N PRO A 110 2.78 -11.81 8.33
CA PRO A 110 2.09 -12.21 9.57
C PRO A 110 3.04 -12.98 10.47
N THR A 111 2.94 -12.81 11.79
CA THR A 111 3.62 -13.70 12.73
C THR A 111 2.79 -14.97 12.88
N ILE A 112 3.39 -16.13 12.59
CA ILE A 112 2.72 -17.43 12.61
C ILE A 112 3.41 -18.33 13.65
N TRP A 113 2.65 -18.81 14.64
CA TRP A 113 3.07 -19.87 15.54
C TRP A 113 2.29 -21.14 15.21
N THR A 114 3.02 -22.23 15.07
CA THR A 114 2.46 -23.55 14.75
C THR A 114 2.93 -24.54 15.78
N GLY A 115 2.04 -25.42 16.21
CA GLY A 115 2.38 -26.42 17.21
C GLY A 115 1.25 -27.40 17.42
N ALA A 116 1.43 -28.23 18.44
CA ALA A 116 0.44 -29.18 18.87
C ALA A 116 -0.02 -28.91 20.29
N VAL A 117 -1.30 -29.16 20.53
CA VAL A 117 -1.99 -28.80 21.74
C VAL A 117 -2.71 -30.02 22.32
N ASP A 118 -2.58 -30.19 23.64
CA ASP A 118 -3.40 -31.12 24.39
C ASP A 118 -4.56 -30.36 25.06
N PHE A 119 -5.77 -30.91 24.93
CA PHE A 119 -6.97 -30.39 25.56
C PHE A 119 -7.84 -31.55 26.03
N HIS A 120 -8.02 -31.69 27.35
CA HIS A 120 -8.70 -32.84 27.94
C HIS A 120 -7.99 -34.19 27.64
N ASP A 121 -8.58 -35.30 28.10
CA ASP A 121 -8.10 -36.65 27.81
C ASP A 121 -8.38 -37.13 26.37
N TRP A 122 -9.32 -36.49 25.67
CA TRP A 122 -9.80 -36.91 24.35
C TRP A 122 -9.18 -36.14 23.18
N ALA A 123 -8.53 -35.00 23.42
CA ALA A 123 -7.79 -34.25 22.41
C ALA A 123 -6.31 -34.17 22.79
N LYS A 124 -5.49 -34.98 22.13
CA LYS A 124 -4.04 -35.06 22.38
C LYS A 124 -3.29 -34.78 21.08
N ASN A 125 -2.24 -33.97 21.17
CA ASN A 125 -1.34 -33.61 20.08
C ASN A 125 -2.09 -33.03 18.86
N GLU A 126 -3.03 -32.12 19.13
CA GLU A 126 -3.92 -31.53 18.13
C GLU A 126 -3.25 -30.37 17.40
N ALA A 127 -3.40 -30.32 16.08
CA ALA A 127 -2.81 -29.27 15.27
C ALA A 127 -3.42 -27.90 15.63
N PHE A 128 -2.55 -26.94 15.95
CA PHE A 128 -2.98 -25.63 16.45
C PHE A 128 -2.18 -24.50 15.80
N PHE A 129 -2.87 -23.45 15.37
CA PHE A 129 -2.30 -22.28 14.70
C PHE A 129 -2.68 -21.01 15.44
N ILE A 130 -1.71 -20.13 15.65
CA ILE A 130 -1.96 -18.73 15.98
C ILE A 130 -1.29 -17.88 14.91
N ILE A 131 -2.09 -17.02 14.27
CA ILE A 131 -1.66 -16.11 13.20
C ILE A 131 -2.03 -14.70 13.63
N THR A 132 -1.05 -13.81 13.70
CA THR A 132 -1.26 -12.39 14.02
C THR A 132 -0.61 -11.51 12.96
N PRO A 133 -1.09 -10.28 12.73
CA PRO A 133 -0.31 -9.28 12.03
C PRO A 133 0.99 -9.00 12.80
N LYS A 134 1.98 -8.38 12.14
CA LYS A 134 3.24 -8.05 12.83
C LYS A 134 3.01 -7.13 14.04
N GLY A 135 3.63 -7.53 15.14
CA GLY A 135 3.60 -6.85 16.42
C GLY A 135 2.32 -7.13 17.20
N LEU A 136 2.44 -7.25 18.51
CA LEU A 136 1.32 -7.45 19.42
C LEU A 136 0.74 -6.11 19.90
N GLY A 137 -0.50 -6.13 20.38
CA GLY A 137 -1.12 -4.95 20.97
C GLY A 137 -2.62 -5.06 21.13
N ASN A 138 -3.16 -4.28 22.06
CA ASN A 138 -4.58 -4.28 22.36
C ASN A 138 -5.42 -3.88 21.14
N GLY A 139 -6.47 -4.63 20.82
CA GLY A 139 -7.33 -4.40 19.65
C GLY A 139 -6.74 -4.88 18.32
N LYS A 140 -5.53 -5.45 18.29
CA LYS A 140 -5.01 -6.09 17.08
C LYS A 140 -5.72 -7.42 16.84
N PRO A 141 -5.98 -7.79 15.58
CA PRO A 141 -6.61 -9.08 15.30
C PRO A 141 -5.68 -10.25 15.60
N VAL A 142 -6.28 -11.39 15.91
CA VAL A 142 -5.64 -12.69 16.01
C VAL A 142 -6.56 -13.73 15.38
N VAL A 143 -5.97 -14.62 14.59
CA VAL A 143 -6.64 -15.77 13.99
C VAL A 143 -6.06 -17.01 14.63
N SER A 144 -6.92 -17.90 15.09
CA SER A 144 -6.53 -19.22 15.52
C SER A 144 -7.31 -20.29 14.79
N VAL A 145 -6.63 -21.35 14.40
CA VAL A 145 -7.23 -22.47 13.65
C VAL A 145 -6.76 -23.76 14.31
N TRP A 146 -7.67 -24.70 14.52
CA TRP A 146 -7.34 -26.02 15.05
C TRP A 146 -8.41 -27.04 14.69
N GLN A 147 -8.09 -28.31 14.90
CA GLN A 147 -9.02 -29.41 14.67
C GLN A 147 -8.93 -30.36 15.86
N TRP A 148 -10.07 -30.68 16.48
CA TRP A 148 -10.12 -31.69 17.53
C TRP A 148 -10.25 -33.09 16.92
N THR A 149 -9.53 -34.08 17.46
CA THR A 149 -9.62 -35.48 17.04
C THR A 149 -10.92 -36.13 17.51
N GLN A 150 -11.44 -35.72 18.67
CA GLN A 150 -12.75 -36.10 19.22
C GLN A 150 -13.44 -34.86 19.79
N ASP A 151 -14.77 -34.79 19.74
CA ASP A 151 -15.52 -33.78 20.50
C ASP A 151 -15.96 -34.32 21.88
N ALA A 152 -16.60 -33.47 22.70
CA ALA A 152 -17.10 -33.86 24.02
C ALA A 152 -18.14 -35.00 23.98
N ASN A 153 -18.74 -35.26 22.81
CA ASN A 153 -19.71 -36.33 22.56
C ASN A 153 -19.07 -37.55 21.88
N LYS A 154 -17.73 -37.61 21.76
CA LYS A 154 -16.95 -38.62 21.01
C LYS A 154 -17.31 -38.71 19.52
N GLY A 155 -17.92 -37.66 18.98
CA GLY A 155 -18.26 -37.48 17.57
C GLY A 155 -17.07 -36.99 16.74
N GLU A 156 -17.28 -37.00 15.41
CA GLU A 156 -16.27 -36.72 14.38
C GLU A 156 -15.52 -35.39 14.53
N ARG A 157 -14.36 -35.33 13.86
CA ARG A 157 -13.40 -34.23 13.85
C ARG A 157 -14.04 -32.89 13.47
N SER A 158 -14.44 -32.11 14.48
CA SER A 158 -14.93 -30.74 14.28
C SER A 158 -13.75 -29.80 14.07
N LEU A 159 -13.70 -29.22 12.88
CA LEU A 159 -12.73 -28.18 12.56
C LEU A 159 -13.18 -26.89 13.21
N THR A 160 -12.29 -26.25 13.97
CA THR A 160 -12.62 -25.05 14.75
C THR A 160 -11.71 -23.91 14.34
N TYR A 161 -12.28 -22.72 14.16
CA TYR A 161 -11.54 -21.51 13.87
C TYR A 161 -12.05 -20.38 14.75
N ALA A 162 -11.14 -19.55 15.27
CA ALA A 162 -11.48 -18.34 15.97
C ALA A 162 -10.83 -17.14 15.31
N THR A 163 -11.58 -16.05 15.24
CA THR A 163 -11.06 -14.71 14.98
C THR A 163 -11.41 -13.86 16.19
N GLY A 164 -10.43 -13.15 16.75
CA GLY A 164 -10.64 -12.30 17.91
C GLY A 164 -9.72 -11.09 17.91
N GLU A 165 -9.95 -10.20 18.87
CA GLU A 165 -9.06 -9.07 19.15
C GLU A 165 -8.18 -9.40 20.36
N GLN A 166 -6.90 -9.07 20.24
CA GLN A 166 -5.92 -9.21 21.31
C GLN A 166 -6.28 -8.29 22.47
N GLN A 167 -6.46 -8.84 23.66
CA GLN A 167 -6.53 -8.13 24.92
C GLN A 167 -5.16 -8.20 25.59
N SER A 168 -4.32 -7.21 25.31
CA SER A 168 -2.98 -7.13 25.90
C SER A 168 -3.06 -6.54 27.31
N GLN A 169 -2.32 -7.11 28.27
CA GLN A 169 -2.19 -6.49 29.59
C GLN A 169 -1.35 -5.21 29.49
N ILE A 170 -1.82 -4.14 30.14
CA ILE A 170 -1.13 -2.85 30.18
C ILE A 170 0.25 -3.07 30.80
N GLY A 171 1.32 -2.79 30.04
CA GLY A 171 2.69 -2.80 30.52
C GLY A 171 3.60 -3.92 30.01
N THR A 172 3.08 -4.96 29.33
CA THR A 172 3.95 -5.96 28.66
C THR A 172 3.37 -6.43 27.31
N PRO A 173 4.03 -6.16 26.16
CA PRO A 173 3.57 -6.64 24.86
C PRO A 173 3.80 -8.14 24.64
N THR A 174 4.22 -8.89 25.67
CA THR A 174 4.52 -10.34 25.60
C THR A 174 3.33 -11.22 25.97
N MET A 175 2.21 -10.65 26.42
CA MET A 175 1.01 -11.41 26.80
C MET A 175 -0.25 -10.80 26.18
N PHE A 176 -1.09 -11.64 25.59
CA PHE A 176 -2.39 -11.25 25.07
C PHE A 176 -3.40 -12.38 25.25
N SER A 177 -4.67 -12.04 25.38
CA SER A 177 -5.76 -13.03 25.41
C SER A 177 -6.87 -12.70 24.42
N PHE A 178 -7.62 -13.71 24.03
CA PHE A 178 -8.80 -13.54 23.17
C PHE A 178 -9.81 -14.66 23.42
N LYS A 179 -11.08 -14.40 23.08
CA LYS A 179 -12.19 -15.33 23.30
C LYS A 179 -12.71 -15.90 21.98
N HIS A 180 -13.09 -17.17 21.99
CA HIS A 180 -13.77 -17.83 20.87
C HIS A 180 -15.20 -18.22 21.26
N ASN A 181 -16.20 -17.70 20.52
CA ASN A 181 -17.63 -18.01 20.65
C ASN A 181 -18.18 -18.00 22.10
N GLY A 182 -17.56 -17.20 22.99
CA GLY A 182 -17.92 -17.15 24.42
C GLY A 182 -17.66 -18.44 25.21
N TYR A 183 -17.01 -19.44 24.60
CA TYR A 183 -16.76 -20.76 25.20
C TYR A 183 -15.30 -20.96 25.62
N TYR A 184 -14.36 -20.64 24.73
CA TYR A 184 -12.92 -20.71 25.03
C TYR A 184 -12.33 -19.33 25.29
N THR A 185 -11.44 -19.24 26.27
CA THR A 185 -10.53 -18.10 26.46
C THR A 185 -9.11 -18.61 26.26
N LEU A 186 -8.37 -17.99 25.35
CA LEU A 186 -7.00 -18.36 25.01
C LEU A 186 -6.06 -17.29 25.55
N ASP A 187 -5.25 -17.66 26.54
CA ASP A 187 -4.20 -16.80 27.09
C ASP A 187 -2.87 -17.16 26.43
N CYS A 188 -2.27 -16.19 25.76
CA CYS A 188 -1.08 -16.37 24.93
C CYS A 188 0.09 -15.59 25.52
N LYS A 189 1.22 -16.26 25.76
CA LYS A 189 2.43 -15.67 26.33
C LYS A 189 3.65 -15.96 25.45
N ILE A 190 4.24 -14.92 24.87
CA ILE A 190 5.48 -15.01 24.13
C ILE A 190 6.65 -15.24 25.10
N SER A 191 7.45 -16.26 24.80
CA SER A 191 8.72 -16.51 25.44
C SER A 191 9.81 -15.66 24.80
N THR A 192 10.46 -14.81 25.59
CA THR A 192 11.53 -13.91 25.12
C THR A 192 12.82 -14.65 24.75
N LYS A 193 13.01 -15.91 25.19
CA LYS A 193 14.22 -16.71 24.93
C LYS A 193 14.19 -17.40 23.56
N THR A 194 13.03 -17.89 23.17
CA THR A 194 12.81 -18.76 22.01
C THR A 194 11.98 -18.08 20.92
N SER A 195 11.37 -16.93 21.23
CA SER A 195 10.30 -16.31 20.43
C SER A 195 9.06 -17.21 20.24
N GLY A 196 8.98 -18.32 20.98
CA GLY A 196 7.85 -19.24 20.98
C GLY A 196 6.64 -18.67 21.73
N LEU A 197 5.49 -19.29 21.52
CA LEU A 197 4.23 -18.90 22.13
C LEU A 197 3.71 -20.01 23.03
N ASN A 198 3.53 -19.69 24.31
CA ASN A 198 2.81 -20.56 25.25
C ASN A 198 1.33 -20.19 25.19
N VAL A 199 0.47 -21.16 24.90
CA VAL A 199 -0.98 -20.97 24.83
C VAL A 199 -1.63 -21.73 25.97
N THR A 200 -2.53 -21.07 26.70
CA THR A 200 -3.36 -21.69 27.73
C THR A 200 -4.81 -21.57 27.31
N ILE A 201 -5.47 -22.70 27.08
CA ILE A 201 -6.88 -22.73 26.71
C ILE A 201 -7.72 -22.96 27.97
N LYS A 202 -8.65 -22.04 28.23
CA LYS A 202 -9.62 -22.10 29.34
C LYS A 202 -11.02 -22.30 28.78
N SER A 203 -11.82 -23.13 29.44
CA SER A 203 -13.23 -23.37 29.09
C SER A 203 -14.13 -23.18 30.30
N LYS A 204 -15.45 -23.13 30.12
CA LYS A 204 -16.41 -23.00 31.24
C LYS A 204 -16.34 -24.18 32.23
N THR A 205 -15.95 -25.37 31.76
CA THR A 205 -15.96 -26.61 32.56
C THR A 205 -14.59 -27.05 33.05
N ASN A 206 -13.51 -26.48 32.52
CA ASN A 206 -12.14 -26.77 32.95
C ASN A 206 -11.32 -25.47 32.99
N PRO A 207 -10.85 -25.04 34.18
CA PRO A 207 -10.27 -23.72 34.34
C PRO A 207 -8.92 -23.55 33.63
N GLU A 208 -8.06 -24.58 33.50
CA GLU A 208 -6.71 -24.42 32.90
C GLU A 208 -6.18 -25.72 32.26
N ALA A 209 -5.82 -25.67 30.97
CA ALA A 209 -4.90 -26.62 30.35
C ALA A 209 -3.62 -25.86 29.93
N ILE A 210 -2.50 -26.10 30.64
CA ILE A 210 -1.19 -25.52 30.31
C ILE A 210 -0.61 -26.32 29.13
N GLN A 211 -0.27 -25.65 28.03
CA GLN A 211 0.19 -26.33 26.82
C GLN A 211 1.69 -26.16 26.60
N LYS A 212 2.24 -27.10 25.83
CA LYS A 212 3.62 -27.07 25.36
C LYS A 212 3.87 -25.80 24.53
N GLU A 213 5.06 -25.24 24.66
CA GLU A 213 5.46 -24.05 23.92
C GLU A 213 5.40 -24.29 22.40
N MET A 214 4.63 -23.47 21.69
CA MET A 214 4.53 -23.50 20.23
C MET A 214 5.70 -22.71 19.62
N PRO A 215 6.56 -23.32 18.80
CA PRO A 215 7.65 -22.59 18.15
C PRO A 215 7.12 -21.53 17.17
N LEU A 216 7.88 -20.45 17.01
CA LEU A 216 7.66 -19.50 15.93
C LEU A 216 7.98 -20.18 14.60
N ALA A 217 7.00 -20.23 13.71
CA ALA A 217 7.11 -20.98 12.45
C ALA A 217 7.95 -20.24 11.40
N GLN A 218 8.06 -18.90 11.52
CA GLN A 218 8.94 -18.10 10.66
C GLN A 218 10.39 -18.14 11.16
N LYS A 219 11.24 -18.92 10.47
CA LYS A 219 12.68 -18.65 10.44
C LYS A 219 12.90 -17.52 9.44
N ILE A 220 12.79 -16.26 9.87
CA ILE A 220 13.13 -15.13 8.99
C ILE A 220 14.65 -15.13 8.81
N THR A 221 15.14 -15.81 7.78
CA THR A 221 16.45 -15.47 7.23
C THR A 221 16.26 -14.16 6.49
N ILE A 222 16.47 -13.04 7.19
CA ILE A 222 16.78 -11.77 6.51
C ILE A 222 18.17 -11.97 5.91
N GLY A 223 18.19 -12.69 4.78
CA GLY A 223 19.37 -12.87 3.95
C GLY A 223 19.65 -11.54 3.30
N ALA A 224 20.73 -10.92 3.76
CA ALA A 224 21.41 -9.86 3.06
C ALA A 224 21.82 -10.36 1.66
N GLU A 225 21.03 -10.05 0.64
CA GLU A 225 21.50 -10.08 -0.73
C GLU A 225 20.95 -8.87 -1.48
N HIS A 226 21.88 -8.18 -2.13
CA HIS A 226 21.75 -6.87 -2.74
C HIS A 226 20.56 -6.78 -3.71
N GLN A 227 19.47 -6.12 -3.30
CA GLN A 227 18.52 -5.52 -4.25
C GLN A 227 18.91 -4.05 -4.44
N PHE A 228 19.62 -3.77 -5.52
CA PHE A 228 19.95 -2.42 -5.99
C PHE A 228 18.79 -1.73 -6.73
N THR A 229 17.57 -2.20 -6.52
CA THR A 229 16.35 -1.60 -7.07
C THR A 229 15.59 -0.95 -5.92
N PRO A 230 15.53 0.39 -5.83
CA PRO A 230 14.67 1.02 -4.84
C PRO A 230 13.22 0.58 -5.07
N PRO A 231 12.41 0.41 -4.01
CA PRO A 231 10.98 0.14 -4.15
C PRO A 231 10.35 1.20 -5.04
N ARG A 232 9.63 0.80 -6.09
CA ARG A 232 8.82 1.75 -6.86
C ARG A 232 7.86 2.45 -5.89
N PRO A 233 7.73 3.78 -5.93
CA PRO A 233 6.66 4.45 -5.20
C PRO A 233 5.32 3.92 -5.71
N ALA A 234 4.51 3.43 -4.78
CA ALA A 234 3.21 2.83 -5.06
C ALA A 234 2.26 3.89 -5.63
N VAL A 235 1.64 3.58 -6.77
CA VAL A 235 0.58 4.41 -7.35
C VAL A 235 -0.72 4.08 -6.60
N GLU A 236 -1.30 5.10 -5.95
CA GLU A 236 -2.61 5.03 -5.31
C GLU A 236 -3.69 4.76 -6.36
N LYS A 237 -4.55 3.76 -6.13
CA LYS A 237 -5.76 3.54 -6.93
C LYS A 237 -6.92 4.37 -6.38
N ILE A 238 -6.91 5.67 -6.61
CA ILE A 238 -8.15 6.46 -6.71
C ILE A 238 -7.93 7.43 -7.87
N THR A 239 -8.88 7.41 -8.82
CA THR A 239 -8.85 8.02 -10.17
C THR A 239 -7.98 7.29 -11.19
N MET A 240 -8.65 6.74 -12.20
CA MET A 240 -8.03 6.38 -13.47
C MET A 240 -7.71 7.68 -14.21
N GLU A 241 -6.71 8.43 -13.72
CA GLU A 241 -6.05 9.41 -14.57
C GLU A 241 -5.18 8.60 -15.54
N CYS A 242 -5.46 8.70 -16.84
CA CYS A 242 -4.50 8.43 -17.89
C CYS A 242 -3.27 9.31 -17.64
N SER A 243 -2.38 8.83 -16.78
CA SER A 243 -1.10 9.46 -16.52
C SER A 243 -0.24 9.19 -17.74
N TYR A 244 -0.21 10.16 -18.66
CA TYR A 244 0.84 10.24 -19.66
C TYR A 244 2.19 10.07 -18.95
N PRO A 245 3.12 9.28 -19.48
CA PRO A 245 4.37 8.97 -18.81
C PRO A 245 5.12 10.27 -18.53
N LYS A 246 5.12 10.72 -17.26
CA LYS A 246 6.01 11.79 -16.81
C LYS A 246 7.42 11.21 -16.79
N ALA A 247 8.29 11.73 -17.64
CA ALA A 247 9.70 11.35 -17.72
C ALA A 247 10.40 11.63 -16.37
N THR A 248 10.44 10.64 -15.49
CA THR A 248 11.29 10.64 -14.31
C THR A 248 12.67 10.11 -14.71
N SER A 249 13.66 11.00 -14.67
CA SER A 249 15.07 10.65 -14.88
C SER A 249 15.48 9.56 -13.88
N SER A 250 15.82 8.38 -14.39
CA SER A 250 16.10 7.16 -13.62
C SER A 250 17.46 7.15 -12.91
N LEU A 251 18.22 8.25 -12.94
CA LEU A 251 19.53 8.36 -12.30
C LEU A 251 19.69 9.70 -11.55
N LYS A 252 20.44 9.67 -10.44
CA LYS A 252 20.93 10.87 -9.75
C LYS A 252 21.70 11.72 -10.76
N ARG A 253 21.25 12.96 -10.99
CA ARG A 253 22.06 13.92 -11.74
C ARG A 253 23.36 14.16 -10.98
N TYR A 254 24.49 13.86 -11.61
CA TYR A 254 25.78 14.35 -11.13
C TYR A 254 25.73 15.88 -11.21
N ASN A 255 25.73 16.55 -10.04
CA ASN A 255 25.72 18.01 -9.94
C ASN A 255 27.14 18.61 -9.97
N GLY A 256 28.17 17.79 -10.17
CA GLY A 256 29.55 18.23 -10.37
C GLY A 256 29.91 18.24 -11.85
N ALA A 257 30.72 19.20 -12.28
CA ALA A 257 31.38 19.13 -13.58
C ALA A 257 32.19 17.84 -13.64
N LEU A 258 31.85 16.96 -14.59
CA LEU A 258 32.66 15.77 -14.87
C LEU A 258 34.07 16.24 -15.27
N PRO A 259 35.13 15.55 -14.83
CA PRO A 259 36.48 15.92 -15.20
C PRO A 259 36.58 15.86 -16.73
N PHE A 260 37.01 16.95 -17.36
CA PHE A 260 37.30 16.95 -18.79
C PHE A 260 38.37 15.86 -19.05
N PRO A 261 38.16 14.99 -20.06
CA PRO A 261 39.15 13.98 -20.42
C PRO A 261 40.47 14.66 -20.77
N ALA A 262 41.57 14.16 -20.19
CA ALA A 262 42.87 14.83 -20.27
C ALA A 262 43.54 14.65 -21.64
N ASP A 263 43.14 13.62 -22.40
CA ASP A 263 43.70 13.30 -23.71
C ASP A 263 42.63 12.84 -24.74
N LEU A 264 43.06 12.73 -26.00
CA LEU A 264 42.19 12.35 -27.13
C LEU A 264 41.65 10.91 -26.97
N VAL A 265 42.41 10.03 -26.32
CA VAL A 265 42.06 8.62 -26.10
C VAL A 265 40.96 8.49 -25.06
N GLU A 266 41.04 9.26 -23.96
CA GLU A 266 39.97 9.36 -22.97
C GLU A 266 38.71 10.01 -23.55
N THR A 267 38.85 10.99 -24.44
CA THR A 267 37.71 11.59 -25.16
C THR A 267 36.98 10.55 -26.03
N LEU A 268 37.74 9.71 -26.74
CA LEU A 268 37.18 8.60 -27.53
C LEU A 268 36.56 7.50 -26.65
N ARG A 269 37.16 7.19 -25.50
CA ARG A 269 36.59 6.24 -24.52
C ARG A 269 35.30 6.77 -23.90
N HIS A 270 35.25 8.05 -23.53
CA HIS A 270 34.04 8.68 -22.98
C HIS A 270 32.91 8.73 -24.00
N SER A 271 33.20 9.09 -25.25
CA SER A 271 32.19 9.11 -26.32
C SER A 271 31.66 7.71 -26.64
N ALA A 272 32.52 6.69 -26.70
CA ALA A 272 32.10 5.30 -26.87
C ALA A 272 31.21 4.82 -25.71
N ALA A 273 31.59 5.12 -24.46
CA ALA A 273 30.77 4.79 -23.28
C ALA A 273 29.41 5.52 -23.29
N TYR A 274 29.37 6.76 -23.78
CA TYR A 274 28.13 7.53 -23.91
C TYR A 274 27.18 6.93 -24.96
N VAL A 275 27.72 6.50 -26.10
CA VAL A 275 26.95 5.83 -27.15
C VAL A 275 26.41 4.48 -26.67
N ASP A 276 27.22 3.71 -25.94
CA ASP A 276 26.79 2.43 -25.36
C ASP A 276 25.70 2.63 -24.29
N GLN A 277 25.87 3.62 -23.42
CA GLN A 277 24.84 3.99 -22.44
C GLN A 277 23.55 4.46 -23.11
N ALA A 278 23.64 5.25 -24.19
CA ALA A 278 22.47 5.67 -24.97
C ALA A 278 21.77 4.48 -25.64
N GLY A 279 22.53 3.52 -26.18
CA GLY A 279 22.00 2.28 -26.75
C GLY A 279 21.29 1.41 -25.72
N TYR A 280 21.89 1.24 -24.54
CA TYR A 280 21.26 0.54 -23.41
C TYR A 280 19.95 1.19 -22.99
N LEU A 281 19.93 2.53 -22.87
CA LEU A 281 18.73 3.28 -22.50
C LEU A 281 17.63 3.16 -23.56
N ALA A 282 17.97 3.19 -24.84
CA ALA A 282 17.02 3.00 -25.94
C ALA A 282 16.40 1.60 -25.90
N ASN A 283 17.22 0.55 -25.75
CA ASN A 283 16.73 -0.83 -25.62
C ASN A 283 15.85 -1.02 -24.39
N HIS A 284 16.22 -0.42 -23.26
CA HIS A 284 15.42 -0.46 -22.05
C HIS A 284 14.06 0.25 -22.24
N ALA A 285 14.03 1.40 -22.92
CA ALA A 285 12.78 2.10 -23.23
C ALA A 285 11.87 1.28 -24.15
N VAL A 286 12.41 0.65 -25.19
CA VAL A 286 11.67 -0.24 -26.10
C VAL A 286 11.08 -1.43 -25.34
N ASN A 287 11.86 -2.05 -24.45
CA ASN A 287 11.39 -3.17 -23.64
C ASN A 287 10.26 -2.75 -22.68
N GLN A 288 10.35 -1.58 -22.06
CA GLN A 288 9.27 -1.05 -21.23
C GLN A 288 8.01 -0.75 -22.05
N PHE A 289 8.15 -0.16 -23.24
CA PHE A 289 7.03 0.08 -24.14
C PHE A 289 6.33 -1.24 -24.50
N ASN A 290 7.08 -2.26 -24.90
CA ASN A 290 6.52 -3.57 -25.25
C ASN A 290 5.82 -4.27 -24.08
N GLN A 291 6.32 -4.10 -22.85
CA GLN A 291 5.65 -4.60 -21.65
C GLN A 291 4.34 -3.86 -21.39
N LEU A 292 4.36 -2.53 -21.54
CA LEU A 292 3.18 -1.69 -21.35
C LEU A 292 2.10 -2.01 -22.40
N ASP A 293 2.49 -2.14 -23.67
CA ASP A 293 1.58 -2.50 -24.77
C ASP A 293 0.90 -3.85 -24.54
N LYS A 294 1.67 -4.88 -24.15
CA LYS A 294 1.09 -6.19 -23.76
C LYS A 294 0.11 -6.07 -22.59
N SER A 295 0.42 -5.25 -21.59
CA SER A 295 -0.47 -5.03 -20.46
C SER A 295 -1.76 -4.31 -20.85
N PHE A 296 -1.66 -3.36 -21.80
CA PHE A 296 -2.79 -2.61 -22.33
C PHE A 296 -3.73 -3.51 -23.13
N GLN A 297 -3.19 -4.33 -24.05
CA GLN A 297 -3.98 -5.30 -24.81
C GLN A 297 -4.69 -6.32 -23.91
N MET A 298 -4.06 -6.75 -22.80
CA MET A 298 -4.72 -7.61 -21.82
C MET A 298 -5.85 -6.90 -21.07
N LEU A 299 -5.67 -5.61 -20.74
CA LEU A 299 -6.71 -4.81 -20.08
C LEU A 299 -7.90 -4.57 -21.02
N GLU A 300 -7.66 -4.33 -22.30
CA GLU A 300 -8.69 -4.17 -23.33
C GLU A 300 -9.55 -5.44 -23.44
N LYS A 301 -8.91 -6.62 -23.59
CA LYS A 301 -9.63 -7.91 -23.57
C LYS A 301 -10.44 -8.13 -22.29
N LYS A 302 -9.90 -7.73 -21.12
CA LYS A 302 -10.64 -7.80 -19.85
C LYS A 302 -11.85 -6.87 -19.84
N ALA A 303 -11.76 -5.68 -20.43
CA ALA A 303 -12.85 -4.74 -20.53
C ALA A 303 -13.97 -5.30 -21.44
N GLU A 304 -13.62 -5.87 -22.60
CA GLU A 304 -14.57 -6.50 -23.52
C GLU A 304 -15.29 -7.71 -22.90
N ALA A 305 -14.56 -8.57 -22.20
CA ALA A 305 -15.14 -9.72 -21.49
C ALA A 305 -16.12 -9.26 -20.38
N ARG A 306 -15.77 -8.20 -19.65
CA ARG A 306 -16.65 -7.61 -18.62
C ARG A 306 -17.89 -6.97 -19.23
N ALA A 307 -17.75 -6.25 -20.35
CA ALA A 307 -18.89 -5.66 -21.05
C ALA A 307 -19.87 -6.74 -21.52
N THR A 308 -19.36 -7.85 -22.07
CA THR A 308 -20.20 -8.99 -22.47
C THR A 308 -20.94 -9.60 -21.28
N LYS A 309 -20.27 -9.74 -20.13
CA LYS A 309 -20.89 -10.26 -18.90
C LYS A 309 -21.96 -9.33 -18.33
N ILE A 310 -21.76 -8.02 -18.42
CA ILE A 310 -22.75 -7.03 -18.00
C ILE A 310 -24.04 -7.18 -18.80
N ILE A 311 -23.95 -7.33 -20.13
CA ILE A 311 -25.12 -7.53 -21.00
C ILE A 311 -25.91 -8.79 -20.58
N VAL A 312 -25.22 -9.90 -20.31
CA VAL A 312 -25.88 -11.14 -19.86
C VAL A 312 -26.57 -10.94 -18.51
N LEU A 313 -25.91 -10.28 -17.56
CA LEU A 313 -26.48 -10.02 -16.24
C LEU A 313 -27.69 -9.06 -16.30
N GLU A 314 -27.66 -8.07 -17.18
CA GLU A 314 -28.79 -7.17 -17.41
C GLU A 314 -30.00 -7.93 -17.97
N ASP A 315 -29.79 -8.87 -18.89
CA ASP A 315 -30.84 -9.73 -19.44
C ASP A 315 -31.43 -10.68 -18.36
N ASP A 316 -30.58 -11.26 -17.51
CA ASP A 316 -31.03 -12.09 -16.39
C ASP A 316 -31.82 -11.29 -15.33
N ILE A 317 -31.39 -10.06 -15.03
CA ILE A 317 -32.13 -9.15 -14.14
C ILE A 317 -33.51 -8.84 -14.72
N ALA A 318 -33.61 -8.58 -16.02
CA ALA A 318 -34.90 -8.33 -16.69
C ALA A 318 -35.84 -9.53 -16.57
N LYS A 319 -35.35 -10.76 -16.82
CA LYS A 319 -36.15 -11.99 -16.66
C LYS A 319 -36.60 -12.20 -15.21
N HIS A 320 -35.74 -11.95 -14.24
CA HIS A 320 -36.09 -12.08 -12.83
C HIS A 320 -37.14 -11.04 -12.39
N LEU A 321 -37.07 -9.80 -12.90
CA LEU A 321 -38.09 -8.78 -12.63
C LEU A 321 -39.45 -9.18 -13.21
N GLU A 322 -39.49 -9.73 -14.43
CA GLU A 322 -40.72 -10.23 -15.03
C GLU A 322 -41.32 -11.39 -14.21
N ALA A 323 -40.49 -12.36 -13.82
CA ALA A 323 -40.91 -13.48 -12.97
C ALA A 323 -41.46 -13.01 -11.61
N ASN A 324 -40.82 -12.02 -10.98
CA ASN A 324 -41.31 -11.41 -9.75
C ASN A 324 -42.68 -10.72 -9.95
N GLY A 325 -42.87 -10.02 -11.07
CA GLY A 325 -44.16 -9.42 -11.41
C GLY A 325 -45.30 -10.46 -11.50
N VAL A 326 -45.02 -11.62 -12.12
CA VAL A 326 -45.97 -12.74 -12.19
C VAL A 326 -46.28 -13.32 -10.81
N LEU A 327 -45.26 -13.47 -9.96
CA LEU A 327 -45.45 -13.96 -8.58
C LEU A 327 -46.24 -12.99 -7.72
N ASP A 328 -46.00 -11.68 -7.83
CA ASP A 328 -46.76 -10.65 -7.13
C ASP A 328 -48.24 -10.65 -7.56
N ALA A 329 -48.52 -10.83 -8.85
CA ALA A 329 -49.89 -10.97 -9.34
C ALA A 329 -50.58 -12.22 -8.74
N LYS A 330 -49.89 -13.36 -8.70
CA LYS A 330 -50.41 -14.59 -8.04
C LYS A 330 -50.63 -14.40 -6.54
N ASN A 331 -49.72 -13.71 -5.86
CA ASN A 331 -49.86 -13.44 -4.43
C ASN A 331 -51.07 -12.54 -4.13
N LYS A 332 -51.31 -11.51 -4.95
CA LYS A 332 -52.51 -10.67 -4.84
C LYS A 332 -53.79 -11.46 -5.07
N GLU A 333 -53.80 -12.35 -6.06
CA GLU A 333 -54.95 -13.22 -6.33
C GLU A 333 -55.22 -14.19 -5.17
N LEU A 334 -54.19 -14.83 -4.62
CA LEU A 334 -54.32 -15.71 -3.45
C LEU A 334 -54.78 -14.95 -2.19
N GLN A 335 -54.30 -13.73 -1.98
CA GLN A 335 -54.78 -12.87 -0.88
C GLN A 335 -56.26 -12.54 -1.02
N LYS A 336 -56.72 -12.25 -2.24
CA LYS A 336 -58.14 -11.99 -2.53
C LYS A 336 -58.99 -13.23 -2.25
N GLN A 337 -58.56 -14.40 -2.73
CA GLN A 337 -59.24 -15.67 -2.45
C GLN A 337 -59.34 -15.95 -0.95
N LEU A 338 -58.26 -15.71 -0.19
CA LEU A 338 -58.28 -15.88 1.28
C LEU A 338 -59.28 -14.92 1.97
N GLN A 339 -59.40 -13.68 1.49
CA GLN A 339 -60.40 -12.75 2.01
C GLN A 339 -61.82 -13.21 1.69
N ASP A 340 -62.08 -13.66 0.47
CA ASP A 340 -63.39 -14.18 0.05
C ASP A 340 -63.79 -15.42 0.87
N TYR A 341 -62.84 -16.34 1.11
CA TYR A 341 -63.06 -17.51 1.97
C TYR A 341 -63.35 -17.14 3.43
N ARG A 342 -62.65 -16.13 3.98
CA ARG A 342 -62.90 -15.64 5.35
C ARG A 342 -64.30 -15.03 5.46
N ALA A 343 -64.68 -14.16 4.53
CA ALA A 343 -66.02 -13.57 4.50
C ALA A 343 -67.12 -14.64 4.37
N ALA A 344 -66.90 -15.67 3.55
CA ALA A 344 -67.84 -16.79 3.43
C ALA A 344 -67.93 -17.65 4.70
N ALA A 345 -66.81 -17.85 5.41
CA ALA A 345 -66.78 -18.57 6.68
C ALA A 345 -67.51 -17.78 7.78
N GLU A 346 -67.25 -16.48 7.92
CA GLU A 346 -67.94 -15.59 8.86
C GLU A 346 -69.45 -15.58 8.63
N SER A 347 -69.90 -15.55 7.37
CA SER A 347 -71.33 -15.64 7.03
C SER A 347 -71.94 -16.99 7.43
N ARG A 348 -71.21 -18.10 7.30
CA ARG A 348 -71.65 -19.42 7.75
C ARG A 348 -71.71 -19.51 9.27
N GLU A 349 -70.71 -18.98 9.96
CA GLU A 349 -70.67 -18.95 11.43
C GLU A 349 -71.84 -18.12 11.99
N ALA A 350 -72.14 -16.96 11.42
CA ALA A 350 -73.29 -16.16 11.81
C ALA A 350 -74.62 -16.92 11.65
N LYS A 351 -74.81 -17.63 10.53
CA LYS A 351 -76.00 -18.48 10.31
C LYS A 351 -76.08 -19.65 11.28
N LEU A 352 -74.95 -20.27 11.60
CA LEU A 352 -74.89 -21.36 12.58
C LEU A 352 -75.15 -20.87 14.00
N GLN A 353 -74.67 -19.69 14.37
CA GLN A 353 -74.97 -19.05 15.66
C GLN A 353 -76.46 -18.71 15.77
N GLU A 354 -77.07 -18.17 14.71
CA GLU A 354 -78.52 -17.91 14.68
C GLU A 354 -79.33 -19.21 14.81
N ALA A 355 -78.92 -20.28 14.13
CA ALA A 355 -79.54 -21.59 14.25
C ALA A 355 -79.40 -22.18 15.66
N LEU A 356 -78.21 -22.04 16.28
CA LEU A 356 -77.94 -22.50 17.65
C LEU A 356 -78.83 -21.79 18.67
N VAL A 357 -79.01 -20.47 18.54
CA VAL A 357 -79.92 -19.69 19.40
C VAL A 357 -81.35 -20.21 19.26
N LYS A 358 -81.85 -20.41 18.03
CA LYS A 358 -83.20 -20.97 17.79
C LYS A 358 -83.37 -22.36 18.42
N THR A 359 -82.43 -23.28 18.23
CA THR A 359 -82.52 -24.61 18.86
C THR A 359 -82.42 -24.56 20.38
N LYS A 360 -81.73 -23.57 20.96
CA LYS A 360 -81.65 -23.39 22.41
C LYS A 360 -82.97 -22.88 22.97
N ASP A 361 -83.64 -21.99 22.25
CA ASP A 361 -84.97 -21.48 22.61
C ASP A 361 -86.05 -22.58 22.46
N ASP A 362 -85.92 -23.49 21.48
CA ASP A 362 -86.80 -24.66 21.34
C ASP A 362 -86.60 -25.69 22.46
N LEU A 363 -85.35 -25.85 22.94
CA LEU A 363 -85.01 -26.76 24.03
C LEU A 363 -85.56 -26.25 25.37
N THR A 364 -85.46 -24.95 25.65
CA THR A 364 -86.06 -24.35 26.86
C THR A 364 -87.59 -24.44 26.84
N LEU A 365 -88.23 -24.34 25.66
CA LEU A 365 -89.67 -24.55 25.50
C LEU A 365 -90.10 -26.03 25.69
N SER A 366 -89.20 -26.97 25.42
CA SER A 366 -89.39 -28.42 25.63
C SER A 366 -89.18 -28.82 27.10
N GLU A 367 -88.20 -28.22 27.78
CA GLU A 367 -87.93 -28.44 29.21
C GLU A 367 -89.06 -27.86 30.09
N GLU A 368 -89.71 -26.76 29.70
CA GLU A 368 -90.91 -26.24 30.37
C GLU A 368 -92.15 -27.15 30.22
N LYS A 369 -92.23 -27.97 29.16
CA LYS A 369 -93.32 -28.94 28.94
C LYS A 369 -93.12 -30.28 29.64
N HIS A 370 -91.89 -30.62 30.04
CA HIS A 370 -91.60 -31.84 30.80
C HIS A 370 -91.72 -31.66 32.33
N ALA A 371 -91.88 -30.43 32.83
CA ALA A 371 -92.17 -30.15 34.23
C ALA A 371 -93.66 -30.28 34.63
N THR A 372 -94.55 -30.67 33.70
CA THR A 372 -96.01 -30.80 33.94
C THR A 372 -96.60 -32.16 33.53
N ALA A 373 -95.86 -33.25 33.76
CA ALA A 373 -96.37 -34.61 33.56
C ALA A 373 -95.91 -35.66 34.60
N GLU A 374 -95.69 -35.24 35.85
CA GLU A 374 -95.50 -36.15 37.00
C GLU A 374 -96.39 -35.76 38.20
N ALA A 375 -97.70 -35.69 37.99
CA ALA A 375 -98.68 -35.57 39.07
C ALA A 375 -99.98 -36.31 38.71
N GLY A 376 -100.00 -37.63 38.87
CA GLY A 376 -101.20 -38.40 38.52
C GLY A 376 -101.12 -39.90 38.74
N ARG A 377 -100.72 -40.36 39.93
CA ARG A 377 -101.09 -41.71 40.41
C ARG A 377 -100.91 -41.84 41.93
N ALA A 378 -101.81 -41.17 42.66
CA ALA A 378 -102.04 -41.42 44.07
C ALA A 378 -103.52 -41.14 44.40
N LYS A 379 -104.37 -42.15 44.22
CA LYS A 379 -105.61 -42.38 45.00
C LYS A 379 -106.33 -43.65 44.52
N ALA A 380 -106.02 -44.76 45.16
CA ALA A 380 -106.97 -45.86 45.38
C ALA A 380 -106.52 -46.60 46.64
N GLU A 381 -106.49 -45.87 47.75
CA GLU A 381 -106.35 -46.44 49.08
C GLU A 381 -107.34 -45.71 49.98
N ALA A 382 -108.47 -46.37 50.24
CA ALA A 382 -109.27 -46.25 51.47
C ALA A 382 -110.45 -47.26 51.42
N GLU A 383 -110.31 -48.35 52.18
CA GLU A 383 -111.20 -48.78 53.28
C GLU A 383 -111.32 -50.31 53.42
N VAL A 384 -110.68 -50.89 54.46
CA VAL A 384 -111.28 -51.31 55.76
C VAL A 384 -111.67 -52.81 55.72
N LYS A 385 -110.79 -53.69 56.22
CA LYS A 385 -110.79 -54.30 57.58
C LYS A 385 -112.06 -55.12 57.93
N GLN A 386 -111.92 -56.45 58.05
CA GLN A 386 -111.94 -57.13 59.37
C GLN A 386 -111.63 -58.64 59.29
N GLN A 387 -110.52 -58.99 59.97
CA GLN A 387 -110.27 -60.12 60.90
C GLN A 387 -111.19 -61.37 60.89
N LYS A 388 -110.59 -62.56 60.64
CA LYS A 388 -110.28 -63.68 61.59
C LYS A 388 -111.46 -64.68 61.78
N VAL A 389 -111.37 -66.03 61.77
CA VAL A 389 -110.27 -67.02 61.90
C VAL A 389 -110.81 -68.43 61.55
N TYR A 390 -110.01 -69.19 60.77
CA TYR A 390 -109.71 -70.64 60.73
C TYR A 390 -110.74 -71.79 60.48
N ILE A 391 -110.24 -72.69 59.61
CA ILE A 391 -110.54 -74.12 59.34
C ILE A 391 -111.65 -74.45 58.34
N GLU A 392 -111.38 -74.16 57.06
CA GLU A 392 -111.65 -75.04 55.91
C GLU A 392 -110.62 -74.67 54.81
N LYS A 393 -109.33 -74.88 55.12
CA LYS A 393 -108.17 -74.15 54.58
C LYS A 393 -107.41 -74.83 53.44
N ASP A 394 -107.75 -76.04 52.98
CA ASP A 394 -106.73 -76.84 52.26
C ASP A 394 -106.97 -77.16 50.77
N GLN A 395 -108.10 -76.81 50.15
CA GLN A 395 -108.35 -77.19 48.73
C GLN A 395 -108.55 -76.01 47.76
N LEU A 396 -108.81 -74.80 48.27
CA LEU A 396 -108.90 -73.58 47.46
C LEU A 396 -107.58 -72.79 47.42
N SER A 397 -106.66 -73.09 48.35
CA SER A 397 -105.35 -72.43 48.43
C SER A 397 -104.47 -72.76 47.24
N ASP A 398 -104.51 -73.98 46.69
CA ASP A 398 -103.64 -74.38 45.57
C ASP A 398 -104.02 -73.72 44.25
N LYS A 399 -105.32 -73.66 43.91
CA LYS A 399 -105.78 -72.97 42.70
C LYS A 399 -105.56 -71.46 42.73
N LYS A 400 -105.57 -70.86 43.93
CA LYS A 400 -105.29 -69.43 44.11
C LYS A 400 -103.78 -69.16 44.12
N ARG A 401 -102.97 -70.05 44.71
CA ARG A 401 -101.51 -70.00 44.68
C ARG A 401 -101.00 -70.11 43.25
N ASP A 402 -101.55 -70.99 42.42
CA ASP A 402 -101.16 -71.15 41.02
C ASP A 402 -101.57 -69.93 40.17
N ALA A 403 -102.74 -69.33 40.44
CA ALA A 403 -103.16 -68.09 39.78
C ALA A 403 -102.34 -66.86 40.23
N ASP A 404 -101.99 -66.79 41.51
CA ASP A 404 -101.13 -65.75 42.09
C ASP A 404 -99.68 -65.92 41.61
N PHE A 405 -99.18 -67.15 41.48
CA PHE A 405 -97.88 -67.46 40.86
C PHE A 405 -97.88 -67.10 39.38
N ALA A 406 -98.88 -67.50 38.60
CA ALA A 406 -98.94 -67.13 37.17
C ALA A 406 -99.07 -65.61 36.96
N ALA A 407 -99.76 -64.90 37.86
CA ALA A 407 -99.84 -63.44 37.83
C ALA A 407 -98.52 -62.78 38.25
N HIS A 408 -97.82 -63.32 39.25
CA HIS A 408 -96.49 -62.89 39.66
C HIS A 408 -95.47 -63.13 38.56
N ASP A 409 -95.48 -64.31 37.95
CA ASP A 409 -94.57 -64.71 36.89
C ASP A 409 -94.79 -63.85 35.64
N LYS A 410 -96.04 -63.52 35.29
CA LYS A 410 -96.34 -62.53 34.25
C LYS A 410 -95.82 -61.14 34.59
N LYS A 411 -95.96 -60.70 35.84
CA LYS A 411 -95.45 -59.40 36.30
C LYS A 411 -93.92 -59.35 36.28
N ASP A 412 -93.27 -60.45 36.64
CA ASP A 412 -91.82 -60.59 36.59
C ASP A 412 -91.32 -60.61 35.14
N HIS A 413 -92.01 -61.31 34.23
CA HIS A 413 -91.70 -61.29 32.80
C HIS A 413 -91.88 -59.90 32.19
N ASP A 414 -92.96 -59.19 32.53
CA ASP A 414 -93.19 -57.81 32.10
C ASP A 414 -92.11 -56.86 32.67
N HIS A 415 -91.66 -57.09 33.91
CA HIS A 415 -90.58 -56.32 34.53
C HIS A 415 -89.21 -56.61 33.89
N ILE A 416 -88.92 -57.88 33.61
CA ILE A 416 -87.69 -58.32 32.90
C ILE A 416 -87.68 -57.71 31.50
N ALA A 417 -88.78 -57.77 30.75
CA ALA A 417 -88.88 -57.16 29.43
C ALA A 417 -88.67 -55.63 29.47
N GLN A 418 -89.18 -54.96 30.51
CA GLN A 418 -88.94 -53.53 30.72
C GLN A 418 -87.46 -53.24 31.07
N LEU A 419 -86.82 -54.08 31.89
CA LEU A 419 -85.41 -53.97 32.22
C LEU A 419 -84.52 -54.22 31.00
N GLU A 420 -84.82 -55.21 30.17
CA GLU A 420 -84.12 -55.49 28.91
C GLU A 420 -84.21 -54.31 27.95
N LYS A 421 -85.40 -53.71 27.83
CA LYS A 421 -85.60 -52.50 27.02
C LYS A 421 -84.77 -51.32 27.54
N ASN A 422 -84.74 -51.11 28.85
CA ASN A 422 -83.93 -50.05 29.47
C ASN A 422 -82.42 -50.31 29.26
N LEU A 423 -81.99 -51.57 29.34
CA LEU A 423 -80.61 -51.99 29.10
C LEU A 423 -80.19 -51.76 27.65
N ALA A 424 -81.07 -52.05 26.69
CA ALA A 424 -80.84 -51.75 25.28
C ALA A 424 -80.68 -50.24 25.05
N THR A 425 -81.57 -49.41 25.60
CA THR A 425 -81.44 -47.95 25.49
C THR A 425 -80.18 -47.40 26.16
N SER A 426 -79.75 -47.99 27.28
CA SER A 426 -78.50 -47.63 27.96
C SER A 426 -77.28 -47.97 27.13
N ARG A 427 -77.25 -49.16 26.49
CA ARG A 427 -76.16 -49.57 25.59
C ARG A 427 -76.07 -48.68 24.35
N ASP A 428 -77.21 -48.29 23.78
CA ASP A 428 -77.24 -47.36 22.64
C ASP A 428 -76.73 -45.97 23.04
N ALA A 429 -77.07 -45.48 24.25
CA ALA A 429 -76.55 -44.23 24.78
C ALA A 429 -75.03 -44.28 25.06
N GLU A 430 -74.52 -45.38 25.62
CA GLU A 430 -73.08 -45.61 25.79
C GLU A 430 -72.36 -45.67 24.44
N ALA A 431 -72.91 -46.36 23.45
CA ALA A 431 -72.33 -46.44 22.11
C ALA A 431 -72.26 -45.06 21.42
N LEU A 432 -73.31 -44.23 21.58
CA LEU A 432 -73.32 -42.86 21.09
C LEU A 432 -72.25 -42.00 21.79
N SER A 433 -72.11 -42.15 23.10
CA SER A 433 -71.13 -41.43 23.92
C SER A 433 -69.69 -41.81 23.54
N ALA A 434 -69.43 -43.10 23.33
CA ALA A 434 -68.14 -43.60 22.86
C ALA A 434 -67.77 -43.06 21.47
N ARG A 435 -68.74 -42.96 20.54
CA ARG A 435 -68.51 -42.31 19.23
C ARG A 435 -68.16 -40.84 19.37
N LYS A 436 -68.91 -40.08 20.19
CA LYS A 436 -68.62 -38.66 20.44
C LYS A 436 -67.23 -38.46 21.07
N LEU A 437 -66.82 -39.32 22.00
CA LEU A 437 -65.49 -39.28 22.60
C LEU A 437 -64.40 -39.52 21.55
N LYS A 438 -64.57 -40.51 20.68
CA LYS A 438 -63.64 -40.80 19.59
C LYS A 438 -63.47 -39.62 18.62
N ASP A 439 -64.57 -38.95 18.25
CA ASP A 439 -64.53 -37.78 17.38
C ASP A 439 -63.81 -36.58 18.05
N ARG A 440 -64.02 -36.39 19.37
CA ARG A 440 -63.31 -35.37 20.15
C ARG A 440 -61.82 -35.68 20.26
N ASP A 441 -61.44 -36.93 20.48
CA ASP A 441 -60.03 -37.34 20.52
C ASP A 441 -59.34 -37.10 19.16
N ALA A 442 -60.01 -37.41 18.05
CA ALA A 442 -59.50 -37.11 16.72
C ALA A 442 -59.28 -35.59 16.51
N THR A 443 -60.20 -34.77 17.03
CA THR A 443 -60.09 -33.31 16.97
C THR A 443 -58.93 -32.79 17.82
N ILE A 444 -58.76 -33.32 19.04
CA ILE A 444 -57.64 -32.98 19.93
C ILE A 444 -56.30 -33.33 19.29
N GLN A 445 -56.19 -34.50 18.65
CA GLN A 445 -54.97 -34.89 17.92
C GLN A 445 -54.65 -33.92 16.79
N LYS A 446 -55.66 -33.49 16.01
CA LYS A 446 -55.46 -32.52 14.93
C LYS A 446 -54.98 -31.16 15.47
N LEU A 447 -55.60 -30.65 16.53
CA LEU A 447 -55.19 -29.39 17.18
C LEU A 447 -53.78 -29.49 17.77
N ASN A 448 -53.41 -30.62 18.38
CA ASN A 448 -52.06 -30.83 18.91
C ASN A 448 -51.00 -30.86 17.80
N ALA A 449 -51.31 -31.44 16.64
CA ALA A 449 -50.41 -31.39 15.49
C ALA A 449 -50.21 -29.95 14.99
N GLU A 450 -51.28 -29.15 14.97
CA GLU A 450 -51.23 -27.74 14.56
C GLU A 450 -50.45 -26.87 15.55
N ILE A 451 -50.64 -27.05 16.86
CA ILE A 451 -49.83 -26.41 17.92
C ILE A 451 -48.35 -26.76 17.78
N THR A 452 -48.03 -28.03 17.47
CA THR A 452 -46.65 -28.47 17.27
C THR A 452 -46.02 -27.80 16.06
N SER A 453 -46.77 -27.70 14.96
CA SER A 453 -46.35 -26.98 13.75
C SER A 453 -46.09 -25.49 14.04
N LEU A 454 -47.04 -24.80 14.68
CA LEU A 454 -46.90 -23.39 15.05
C LEU A 454 -45.73 -23.15 16.00
N SER A 455 -45.51 -24.04 16.97
CA SER A 455 -44.38 -23.95 17.90
C SER A 455 -43.03 -24.08 17.17
N SER A 456 -42.96 -24.96 16.16
CA SER A 456 -41.76 -25.07 15.32
C SER A 456 -41.51 -23.79 14.51
N TYR A 457 -42.57 -23.18 13.97
CA TYR A 457 -42.48 -21.93 13.23
C TYR A 457 -42.03 -20.76 14.11
N ILE A 458 -42.56 -20.66 15.34
CA ILE A 458 -42.12 -19.65 16.31
C ILE A 458 -40.63 -19.77 16.59
N ARG A 459 -40.12 -20.99 16.83
CA ARG A 459 -38.67 -21.21 17.04
C ARG A 459 -37.83 -20.76 15.84
N THR A 460 -38.31 -21.00 14.62
CA THR A 460 -37.59 -20.50 13.43
C THR A 460 -37.57 -18.98 13.37
N LEU A 461 -38.67 -18.31 13.70
CA LEU A 461 -38.73 -16.85 13.77
C LEU A 461 -37.79 -16.30 14.86
N GLU A 462 -37.77 -16.91 16.04
CA GLU A 462 -36.86 -16.53 17.13
C GLU A 462 -35.38 -16.66 16.72
N SER A 463 -35.02 -17.73 16.00
CA SER A 463 -33.68 -17.89 15.44
C SER A 463 -33.34 -16.75 14.47
N THR A 464 -34.23 -16.45 13.52
CA THR A 464 -33.98 -15.37 12.55
C THR A 464 -33.89 -13.99 13.20
N LEU A 465 -34.63 -13.73 14.28
CA LEU A 465 -34.52 -12.50 15.06
C LEU A 465 -33.17 -12.41 15.77
N CYS A 466 -32.66 -13.52 16.30
CA CYS A 466 -31.33 -13.57 16.90
C CYS A 466 -30.24 -13.26 15.86
N ASP A 467 -30.31 -13.88 14.69
CA ASP A 467 -29.37 -13.63 13.58
C ASP A 467 -29.38 -12.16 13.18
N ARG A 468 -30.57 -11.57 12.97
CA ARG A 468 -30.70 -10.14 12.64
C ARG A 468 -30.18 -9.22 13.74
N ALA A 469 -30.38 -9.57 15.02
CA ALA A 469 -29.84 -8.79 16.13
C ALA A 469 -28.29 -8.80 16.14
N THR A 470 -27.68 -9.95 15.81
CA THR A 470 -26.22 -10.03 15.68
C THR A 470 -25.69 -9.23 14.48
N GLU A 471 -26.41 -9.23 13.35
CA GLU A 471 -26.08 -8.42 12.19
C GLU A 471 -26.13 -6.92 12.50
N ILE A 472 -27.18 -6.45 13.18
CA ILE A 472 -27.31 -5.05 13.61
C ILE A 472 -26.16 -4.65 14.55
N ALA A 473 -25.77 -5.52 15.48
CA ALA A 473 -24.65 -5.26 16.37
C ALA A 473 -23.33 -5.11 15.57
N GLY A 474 -23.10 -5.97 14.58
CA GLY A 474 -21.94 -5.89 13.68
C GLY A 474 -21.92 -4.61 12.84
N LEU A 475 -23.06 -4.24 12.25
CA LEU A 475 -23.22 -3.00 11.50
C LEU A 475 -23.01 -1.76 12.39
N THR A 476 -23.46 -1.82 13.63
CA THR A 476 -23.25 -0.72 14.59
C THR A 476 -21.77 -0.56 14.95
N ALA A 477 -21.03 -1.65 15.14
CA ALA A 477 -19.59 -1.62 15.41
C ALA A 477 -18.77 -1.10 14.21
N THR A 478 -19.14 -1.48 13.00
CA THR A 478 -18.51 -0.95 11.78
C THR A 478 -18.81 0.54 11.58
N LEU A 479 -20.01 1.00 11.93
CA LEU A 479 -20.38 2.42 11.89
C LEU A 479 -19.58 3.27 12.89
N THR A 480 -19.35 2.77 14.11
CA THR A 480 -18.51 3.50 15.09
C THR A 480 -17.04 3.52 14.68
N SER A 481 -16.51 2.41 14.14
CA SER A 481 -15.15 2.36 13.60
C SER A 481 -14.96 3.34 12.44
N THR A 482 -15.88 3.35 11.46
CA THR A 482 -15.80 4.26 10.31
C THR A 482 -15.91 5.74 10.71
N LYS A 483 -16.76 6.09 11.67
CA LYS A 483 -16.81 7.44 12.24
C LYS A 483 -15.50 7.86 12.90
N SER A 484 -14.84 6.95 13.62
CA SER A 484 -13.54 7.24 14.26
C SER A 484 -12.44 7.49 13.22
N LEU A 485 -12.43 6.70 12.14
CA LEU A 485 -11.49 6.87 11.03
C LEU A 485 -11.71 8.19 10.29
N LEU A 486 -12.98 8.58 10.08
CA LEU A 486 -13.33 9.87 9.49
C LEU A 486 -12.78 11.03 10.33
N ALA A 487 -12.94 10.98 11.65
CA ALA A 487 -12.39 12.01 12.53
C ALA A 487 -10.85 12.11 12.47
N LEU A 488 -10.15 10.97 12.34
CA LEU A 488 -8.70 10.96 12.13
C LEU A 488 -8.31 11.59 10.79
N LYS A 489 -9.00 11.22 9.70
CA LYS A 489 -8.75 11.81 8.37
C LYS A 489 -9.04 13.31 8.33
N GLN A 490 -10.06 13.77 9.05
CA GLN A 490 -10.34 15.20 9.20
C GLN A 490 -9.17 15.95 9.88
N ARG A 491 -8.56 15.36 10.90
CA ARG A 491 -7.37 15.93 11.57
C ARG A 491 -6.16 15.94 10.64
N GLU A 492 -5.89 14.84 9.95
CA GLU A 492 -4.79 14.78 8.97
C GLU A 492 -4.93 15.86 7.89
N LEU A 493 -6.14 16.06 7.36
CA LEU A 493 -6.41 17.14 6.40
C LEU A 493 -6.13 18.53 6.99
N SER A 494 -6.52 18.76 8.24
CA SER A 494 -6.25 20.04 8.91
C SER A 494 -4.74 20.29 9.06
N THR A 495 -3.97 19.26 9.42
CA THR A 495 -2.50 19.35 9.52
C THR A 495 -1.86 19.53 8.14
N LEU A 496 -2.33 18.82 7.13
CA LEU A 496 -1.80 18.97 5.78
C LEU A 496 -2.06 20.39 5.26
N ASN A 497 -3.25 20.93 5.51
CA ASN A 497 -3.59 22.30 5.09
C ASN A 497 -2.73 23.37 5.78
N THR A 498 -2.40 23.20 7.06
CA THR A 498 -1.48 24.12 7.75
C THR A 498 -0.06 24.01 7.20
N THR A 499 0.44 22.80 6.91
CA THR A 499 1.77 22.62 6.29
C THR A 499 1.83 23.20 4.88
N LEU A 500 0.77 23.04 4.08
CA LEU A 500 0.69 23.59 2.74
C LEU A 500 0.68 25.12 2.75
N SER A 501 -0.03 25.72 3.71
CA SER A 501 -0.02 27.16 3.92
C SER A 501 1.38 27.66 4.28
N ALA A 502 2.08 26.97 5.19
CA ALA A 502 3.46 27.31 5.56
C ALA A 502 4.43 27.19 4.37
N LEU A 503 4.34 26.11 3.58
CA LEU A 503 5.13 25.91 2.36
C LEU A 503 4.85 26.96 1.29
N THR A 504 3.60 27.43 1.19
CA THR A 504 3.25 28.50 0.26
C THR A 504 3.92 29.81 0.67
N THR A 505 3.93 30.14 1.97
CA THR A 505 4.64 31.31 2.50
C THR A 505 6.15 31.20 2.29
N THR A 506 6.77 30.04 2.55
CA THR A 506 8.21 29.86 2.33
C THR A 506 8.58 29.98 0.86
N LYS A 507 7.76 29.45 -0.05
CA LYS A 507 7.93 29.62 -1.49
C LYS A 507 7.93 31.11 -1.88
N GLN A 508 6.96 31.89 -1.41
CA GLN A 508 6.88 33.33 -1.70
C GLN A 508 8.12 34.09 -1.19
N ASN A 509 8.59 33.74 0.01
CA ASN A 509 9.81 34.33 0.57
C ASN A 509 11.05 34.00 -0.28
N LEU A 510 11.17 32.75 -0.76
CA LEU A 510 12.27 32.34 -1.62
C LEU A 510 12.22 32.99 -3.00
N GLU A 511 11.03 33.14 -3.59
CA GLU A 511 10.84 33.86 -4.85
C GLU A 511 11.27 35.33 -4.73
N THR A 512 10.93 35.97 -3.60
CA THR A 512 11.38 37.34 -3.29
C THR A 512 12.89 37.42 -3.15
N ALA A 513 13.51 36.49 -2.41
CA ALA A 513 14.95 36.43 -2.25
C ALA A 513 15.68 36.20 -3.58
N LEU A 514 15.16 35.31 -4.44
CA LEU A 514 15.71 35.05 -5.77
C LEU A 514 15.67 36.29 -6.65
N CYS A 515 14.57 37.05 -6.61
CA CYS A 515 14.44 38.30 -7.35
C CYS A 515 15.51 39.33 -6.91
N ASN A 516 15.72 39.46 -5.59
CA ASN A 516 16.75 40.34 -5.04
C ASN A 516 18.16 39.92 -5.47
N GLU A 517 18.48 38.62 -5.42
CA GLU A 517 19.77 38.11 -5.87
C GLU A 517 19.99 38.32 -7.38
N GLN A 518 18.96 38.11 -8.21
CA GLN A 518 19.04 38.40 -9.64
C GLN A 518 19.29 39.88 -9.91
N TYR A 519 18.64 40.78 -9.16
CA TYR A 519 18.87 42.22 -9.26
C TYR A 519 20.32 42.58 -8.89
N ASN A 520 20.82 42.04 -7.77
CA ASN A 520 22.21 42.24 -7.34
C ASN A 520 23.21 41.73 -8.39
N HIS A 521 22.97 40.54 -8.95
CA HIS A 521 23.82 39.96 -9.98
C HIS A 521 23.86 40.81 -11.26
N ARG A 522 22.73 41.36 -11.70
CA ARG A 522 22.72 42.29 -12.85
C ARG A 522 23.56 43.53 -12.56
N LYS A 523 23.39 44.13 -11.39
CA LYS A 523 24.15 45.33 -10.98
C LYS A 523 25.66 45.07 -10.92
N THR A 524 26.09 43.92 -10.40
CA THR A 524 27.51 43.54 -10.38
C THR A 524 28.04 43.25 -11.78
N ASN A 525 27.24 42.60 -12.64
CA ASN A 525 27.61 42.36 -14.03
C ASN A 525 27.79 43.67 -14.83
N ASP A 526 26.90 44.64 -14.66
CA ASP A 526 27.04 45.97 -15.30
C ASP A 526 28.31 46.70 -14.84
N SER A 527 28.64 46.57 -13.56
CA SER A 527 29.88 47.12 -12.98
C SER A 527 31.12 46.43 -13.58
N LEU A 528 31.07 45.10 -13.75
CA LEU A 528 32.14 44.31 -14.33
C LEU A 528 32.34 44.63 -15.83
N LEU A 529 31.26 44.79 -16.59
CA LEU A 529 31.30 45.24 -17.98
C LEU A 529 31.95 46.62 -18.10
N THR A 530 31.60 47.54 -17.20
CA THR A 530 32.21 48.87 -17.15
C THR A 530 33.72 48.81 -16.89
N LEU A 531 34.14 47.98 -15.93
CA LEU A 531 35.56 47.76 -15.63
C LEU A 531 36.30 47.11 -16.81
N SER A 532 35.70 46.11 -17.45
CA SER A 532 36.26 45.42 -18.61
C SER A 532 36.50 46.39 -19.77
N ARG A 533 35.55 47.30 -20.04
CA ARG A 533 35.74 48.38 -21.03
C ARG A 533 36.88 49.33 -20.67
N LYS A 534 37.00 49.72 -19.40
CA LYS A 534 38.12 50.56 -18.93
C LYS A 534 39.45 49.85 -19.12
N HIS A 535 39.54 48.56 -18.76
CA HIS A 535 40.75 47.77 -18.94
C HIS A 535 41.12 47.62 -20.43
N ALA A 536 40.14 47.40 -21.31
CA ALA A 536 40.35 47.38 -22.75
C ALA A 536 40.91 48.72 -23.28
N ALA A 537 40.35 49.85 -22.84
CA ALA A 537 40.86 51.17 -23.22
C ALA A 537 42.28 51.44 -22.68
N GLN A 538 42.59 50.95 -21.48
CA GLN A 538 43.95 51.01 -20.93
C GLN A 538 44.93 50.13 -21.71
N SER A 539 44.50 48.95 -22.15
CA SER A 539 45.31 48.08 -23.00
C SER A 539 45.64 48.75 -24.33
N THR A 540 44.67 49.41 -24.97
CA THR A 540 44.92 50.14 -26.22
C THR A 540 45.87 51.33 -26.04
N ASP A 541 45.75 52.08 -24.94
CA ASP A 541 46.69 53.17 -24.60
C ASP A 541 48.10 52.62 -24.39
N LEU A 542 48.23 51.46 -23.75
CA LEU A 542 49.52 50.80 -23.55
C LEU A 542 50.12 50.33 -24.89
N ASP A 543 49.32 49.76 -25.78
CA ASP A 543 49.76 49.34 -27.12
C ASP A 543 50.28 50.53 -27.95
N ASP A 544 49.61 51.68 -27.86
CA ASP A 544 50.05 52.90 -28.55
C ASP A 544 51.35 53.46 -27.95
N LYS A 545 51.50 53.44 -26.61
CA LYS A 545 52.77 53.77 -25.95
C LYS A 545 53.90 52.82 -26.31
N ILE A 546 53.62 51.53 -26.48
CA ILE A 546 54.62 50.55 -26.94
C ILE A 546 55.07 50.89 -28.36
N LYS A 547 54.17 51.27 -29.27
CA LYS A 547 54.54 51.72 -30.62
C LYS A 547 55.39 52.99 -30.58
N GLU A 548 55.03 53.96 -29.75
CA GLU A 548 55.83 55.19 -29.56
C GLU A 548 57.23 54.86 -29.04
N TYR A 549 57.33 53.98 -28.04
CA TYR A 549 58.60 53.51 -27.51
C TYR A 549 59.46 52.84 -28.60
N HIS A 550 58.88 51.96 -29.42
CA HIS A 550 59.60 51.35 -30.54
C HIS A 550 60.06 52.37 -31.59
N ALA A 551 59.25 53.39 -31.89
CA ALA A 551 59.63 54.45 -32.81
C ALA A 551 60.78 55.31 -32.25
N LEU A 552 60.76 55.60 -30.95
CA LEU A 552 61.86 56.29 -30.26
C LEU A 552 63.12 55.43 -30.23
N GLN A 553 63.00 54.12 -29.99
CA GLN A 553 64.13 53.19 -30.01
C GLN A 553 64.77 53.15 -31.41
N ALA A 554 63.97 53.08 -32.48
CA ALA A 554 64.49 53.10 -33.84
C ALA A 554 65.25 54.39 -34.18
N LYS A 555 64.76 55.56 -33.70
CA LYS A 555 65.46 56.84 -33.84
C LYS A 555 66.76 56.89 -33.04
N LEU A 556 66.77 56.30 -31.85
CA LEU A 556 68.00 56.20 -31.05
C LEU A 556 69.04 55.34 -31.76
N ASP A 557 68.64 54.18 -32.30
CA ASP A 557 69.53 53.29 -33.05
C ASP A 557 70.09 53.99 -34.31
N GLU A 558 69.27 54.77 -35.02
CA GLU A 558 69.70 55.60 -36.16
C GLU A 558 70.72 56.67 -35.73
N ALA A 559 70.44 57.40 -34.66
CA ALA A 559 71.36 58.41 -34.12
C ALA A 559 72.68 57.80 -33.62
N GLU A 560 72.64 56.61 -33.01
CA GLU A 560 73.85 55.87 -32.63
C GLU A 560 74.67 55.45 -33.84
N GLN A 561 74.02 55.04 -34.93
CA GLN A 561 74.69 54.68 -36.17
C GLN A 561 75.33 55.92 -36.84
N ASP A 562 74.60 57.03 -36.92
CA ASP A 562 75.12 58.31 -37.42
C ASP A 562 76.33 58.78 -36.60
N LEU A 563 76.29 58.62 -35.28
CA LEU A 563 77.41 58.95 -34.40
C LEU A 563 78.64 58.08 -34.72
N ARG A 564 78.46 56.77 -34.95
CA ARG A 564 79.56 55.87 -35.35
C ARG A 564 80.14 56.28 -36.69
N ASP A 565 79.31 56.62 -37.67
CA ASP A 565 79.76 57.03 -39.00
C ASP A 565 80.51 58.37 -38.94
N ALA A 566 80.02 59.32 -38.14
CA ALA A 566 80.70 60.58 -37.86
C ALA A 566 82.06 60.35 -37.16
N GLN A 567 82.15 59.44 -36.20
CA GLN A 567 83.41 59.06 -35.54
C GLN A 567 84.40 58.43 -36.54
N GLN A 568 83.95 57.54 -37.42
CA GLN A 568 84.80 56.97 -38.46
C GLN A 568 85.30 58.03 -39.45
N ALA A 569 84.43 58.95 -39.87
CA ALA A 569 84.79 60.07 -40.72
C ALA A 569 85.83 60.96 -40.04
N ARG A 570 85.63 61.32 -38.76
CA ARG A 570 86.59 62.07 -37.95
C ARG A 570 87.94 61.36 -37.89
N ASN A 571 87.98 60.06 -37.59
CA ASN A 571 89.23 59.28 -37.54
C ASN A 571 89.96 59.28 -38.89
N LYS A 572 89.22 59.22 -40.00
CA LYS A 572 89.79 59.32 -41.35
C LYS A 572 90.37 60.70 -41.62
N TRP A 573 89.68 61.77 -41.23
CA TRP A 573 90.19 63.14 -41.33
C TRP A 573 91.40 63.38 -40.44
N GLU A 574 91.43 62.82 -39.24
CA GLU A 574 92.58 62.92 -38.33
C GLU A 574 93.80 62.20 -38.88
N LYS A 575 93.62 61.01 -39.49
CA LYS A 575 94.71 60.35 -40.23
C LYS A 575 95.23 61.20 -41.38
N LYS A 576 94.34 61.79 -42.19
CA LYS A 576 94.73 62.71 -43.27
C LYS A 576 95.47 63.94 -42.75
N ALA A 577 95.04 64.50 -41.63
CA ALA A 577 95.70 65.64 -40.99
C ALA A 577 97.10 65.25 -40.51
N ARG A 578 97.28 64.09 -39.88
CA ARG A 578 98.60 63.57 -39.46
C ARG A 578 99.54 63.32 -40.65
N THR A 579 99.03 62.78 -41.77
CA THR A 579 99.84 62.64 -43.00
C THR A 579 100.21 64.01 -43.59
N ALA A 580 99.29 64.96 -43.61
CA ALA A 580 99.59 66.31 -44.09
C ALA A 580 100.59 67.02 -43.17
N GLU A 581 100.51 66.81 -41.86
CA GLU A 581 101.44 67.37 -40.87
C GLU A 581 102.84 66.79 -41.01
N THR A 582 102.97 65.47 -41.24
CA THR A 582 104.25 64.83 -41.55
C THR A 582 104.85 65.32 -42.87
N ASP A 583 104.05 65.46 -43.94
CA ASP A 583 104.49 66.07 -45.20
C ASP A 583 104.99 67.52 -45.01
N LEU A 584 104.33 68.28 -44.13
CA LEU A 584 104.70 69.66 -43.81
C LEU A 584 106.02 69.71 -43.03
N GLN A 585 106.23 68.80 -42.07
CA GLN A 585 107.49 68.65 -41.35
C GLN A 585 108.64 68.27 -42.29
N GLU A 586 108.43 67.37 -43.24
CA GLU A 586 109.42 67.02 -44.25
C GLU A 586 109.77 68.20 -45.15
N ARG A 587 108.77 68.96 -45.62
CA ARG A 587 109.00 70.21 -46.38
C ARG A 587 109.77 71.24 -45.57
N ASN A 588 109.41 71.43 -44.30
CA ASN A 588 110.11 72.37 -43.42
C ASN A 588 111.56 71.93 -43.17
N ALA A 589 111.80 70.63 -42.95
CA ALA A 589 113.15 70.08 -42.82
C ALA A 589 113.98 70.29 -44.10
N LYS A 590 113.35 70.12 -45.27
CA LYS A 590 113.98 70.39 -46.58
C LYS A 590 114.29 71.87 -46.78
N MET A 591 113.38 72.77 -46.38
CA MET A 591 113.58 74.22 -46.40
C MET A 591 114.71 74.64 -45.46
N GLU A 592 114.77 74.09 -44.24
CA GLU A 592 115.89 74.31 -43.31
C GLU A 592 117.21 73.75 -43.84
N GLY A 593 117.20 72.60 -44.52
CA GLY A 593 118.38 72.08 -45.23
C GLY A 593 118.88 73.02 -46.32
N LEU A 594 117.97 73.57 -47.15
CA LEU A 594 118.27 74.58 -48.15
C LEU A 594 118.77 75.89 -47.53
N ARG A 595 118.19 76.29 -46.39
CA ARG A 595 118.58 77.49 -45.66
C ARG A 595 119.99 77.37 -45.10
N ARG A 596 120.34 76.22 -44.50
CA ARG A 596 121.71 75.91 -44.06
C ARG A 596 122.69 75.84 -45.23
N ALA A 597 122.28 75.29 -46.37
CA ALA A 597 123.11 75.29 -47.58
C ALA A 597 123.38 76.70 -48.10
N LYS A 598 122.35 77.56 -48.13
CA LYS A 598 122.50 78.98 -48.47
C LYS A 598 123.34 79.75 -47.45
N GLU A 599 123.17 79.49 -46.16
CA GLU A 599 124.00 80.13 -45.12
C GLU A 599 125.46 79.68 -45.20
N ALA A 600 125.73 78.43 -45.58
CA ALA A 600 127.08 77.96 -45.87
C ALA A 600 127.68 78.65 -47.11
N GLU A 601 126.88 78.84 -48.17
CA GLU A 601 127.27 79.57 -49.38
C GLU A 601 127.52 81.05 -49.10
N ILE A 602 126.67 81.71 -48.30
CA ILE A 602 126.88 83.08 -47.81
C ILE A 602 128.18 83.15 -47.01
N ARG A 603 128.42 82.21 -46.09
CA ARG A 603 129.64 82.19 -45.28
C ARG A 603 130.90 81.94 -46.13
N GLU A 604 130.78 81.18 -47.23
CA GLU A 604 131.85 81.03 -48.22
C GLU A 604 132.09 82.33 -49.00
N LEU A 605 131.02 83.02 -49.40
CA LEU A 605 131.09 84.32 -50.08
C LEU A 605 131.64 85.41 -49.15
N GLU A 606 131.25 85.45 -47.88
CA GLU A 606 131.82 86.32 -46.84
C GLU A 606 133.31 86.01 -46.64
N GLY A 607 133.71 84.73 -46.69
CA GLY A 607 135.12 84.33 -46.70
C GLY A 607 135.89 84.75 -47.96
N LYS A 608 135.21 85.02 -49.09
CA LYS A 608 135.81 85.60 -50.30
C LYS A 608 135.87 87.13 -50.21
N VAL A 609 134.86 87.78 -49.62
CA VAL A 609 134.83 89.22 -49.35
C VAL A 609 135.90 89.62 -48.32
N ALA A 610 136.08 88.85 -47.24
CA ALA A 610 137.13 89.08 -46.24
C ALA A 610 138.57 88.82 -46.75
N ARG A 611 138.72 88.20 -47.92
CA ARG A 611 139.99 88.09 -48.65
C ARG A 611 140.19 89.28 -49.60
N ALA A 612 139.12 89.78 -50.22
CA ALA A 612 139.15 91.00 -51.03
C ALA A 612 139.37 92.28 -50.20
N GLU A 613 138.83 92.36 -48.99
CA GLU A 613 138.98 93.52 -48.09
C GLU A 613 140.36 93.64 -47.43
N ARG A 614 141.22 92.62 -47.55
CA ARG A 614 142.62 92.69 -47.10
C ARG A 614 143.59 93.27 -48.14
N GLU A 615 143.15 93.45 -49.39
CA GLU A 615 143.99 93.95 -50.48
C GLU A 615 143.70 95.41 -50.89
N HIS A 616 142.65 96.05 -50.35
CA HIS A 616 142.34 97.46 -50.63
C HIS A 616 142.22 98.29 -49.36
N GLY A 617 143.35 98.90 -48.99
CA GLY A 617 143.43 99.87 -47.91
C GLY A 617 142.80 101.23 -48.22
N VAL A 618 142.48 101.90 -47.12
CA VAL A 618 142.49 103.36 -46.93
C VAL A 618 141.40 104.13 -47.69
N HIS A 619 140.24 104.40 -47.04
CA HIS A 619 139.75 105.76 -46.80
C HIS A 619 138.42 105.79 -46.00
N HIS A 620 138.43 106.65 -44.97
CA HIS A 620 137.33 107.27 -44.21
C HIS A 620 136.54 106.54 -43.10
N ARG A 621 136.71 107.13 -41.91
CA ARG A 621 136.03 106.98 -40.63
C ARG A 621 135.12 108.21 -40.46
N GLY A 622 133.90 108.07 -39.92
CA GLY A 622 133.06 109.22 -39.55
C GLY A 622 131.62 108.92 -39.07
N ALA A 623 131.46 108.82 -37.73
CA ALA A 623 130.31 109.18 -36.86
C ALA A 623 128.92 108.53 -37.09
N SER A 624 128.01 108.36 -36.11
CA SER A 624 127.96 108.18 -34.65
C SER A 624 126.46 108.17 -34.27
N GLY A 625 126.03 107.40 -33.25
CA GLY A 625 124.75 107.59 -32.53
C GLY A 625 123.65 106.55 -32.86
N MET A 626 123.10 105.65 -32.02
CA MET A 626 122.83 105.51 -30.57
C MET A 626 121.30 105.50 -30.30
N VAL A 627 120.89 104.72 -29.26
CA VAL A 627 119.56 104.62 -28.58
C VAL A 627 118.58 103.60 -29.20
N ALA A 628 118.13 102.47 -28.61
CA ALA A 628 117.79 101.98 -27.24
C ALA A 628 116.28 102.01 -26.88
N MET A 629 115.87 101.01 -26.08
CA MET A 629 114.59 100.74 -25.37
C MET A 629 113.49 99.98 -26.15
N GLU A 630 113.11 98.74 -25.79
CA GLU A 630 112.38 98.26 -24.59
C GLU A 630 110.98 98.89 -24.40
N HIS A 631 109.90 98.07 -24.41
CA HIS A 631 109.05 97.73 -23.24
C HIS A 631 107.61 97.22 -23.60
N LYS A 632 107.21 96.16 -22.87
CA LYS A 632 105.96 95.91 -22.12
C LYS A 632 104.57 95.63 -22.75
N ASP A 633 104.05 94.45 -22.37
CA ASP A 633 102.87 94.15 -21.53
C ASP A 633 101.49 94.80 -21.76
N HIS A 634 100.46 93.95 -21.93
CA HIS A 634 99.26 93.75 -21.05
C HIS A 634 98.28 92.77 -21.74
N VAL A 635 97.91 91.60 -21.19
CA VAL A 635 96.91 91.29 -20.14
C VAL A 635 95.47 91.70 -20.49
N VAL A 636 94.52 90.73 -20.54
CA VAL A 636 93.23 90.64 -19.79
C VAL A 636 92.48 89.33 -20.13
N VAL A 637 92.51 88.40 -19.17
CA VAL A 637 91.45 87.61 -18.47
C VAL A 637 90.01 87.42 -19.02
N SER A 638 89.55 86.15 -18.95
CA SER A 638 88.18 85.54 -18.78
C SER A 638 87.11 85.73 -19.89
N SER A 639 86.26 84.76 -20.26
CA SER A 639 85.49 83.78 -19.45
C SER A 639 85.04 82.53 -20.22
N ALA A 640 84.77 81.48 -19.43
CA ALA A 640 84.05 80.21 -19.57
C ALA A 640 83.01 80.05 -20.72
N GLU A 641 83.00 78.90 -21.42
CA GLU A 641 82.01 77.77 -21.36
C GLU A 641 80.62 78.11 -21.95
N VAL A 642 79.86 77.29 -22.69
CA VAL A 642 79.90 75.90 -23.16
C VAL A 642 78.77 75.79 -24.23
N VAL A 643 79.06 75.11 -25.35
CA VAL A 643 78.22 74.24 -26.23
C VAL A 643 76.72 74.62 -26.43
N GLY A 644 76.14 74.75 -27.63
CA GLY A 644 76.49 74.26 -28.96
C GLY A 644 75.39 73.33 -29.51
N ALA A 645 74.51 73.91 -30.35
CA ALA A 645 73.57 73.33 -31.32
C ALA A 645 72.36 72.51 -30.82
#